data_AF-A0A952RIX9-F1
#
_entry.id   AF-A0A952RIX9-F1
#
_cell.length_a   1.000
_cell.length_b   1.000
_cell.length_c   1.000
_cell.angle_alpha   90.00
_cell.angle_beta   90.00
_cell.angle_gamma   90.00
#
_symmetry.space_group_name_H-M   'P 1'
#
loop_
_entity.id
_entity.type
_entity.pdbx_description
1 polymer ?
#
loop_
_entity_poly.entity_id
_entity_poly.type
_entity_poly.pdbx_seq_one_letter_code
_entity_poly.pdbx_strand_id
1 'polypeptide(L)'
;MKRVLVALLCFLVLGLLGCETPGGQREPLATPFAGTKDVELTYEVVGAPIPAQGFGKDLRALVLARLGAAQIGADVDEDEAEGRPPRLHIVVDESLAPRVDELTTWTGTLLVLERDPTVVLAAPATSANLTRGGADGEVWYEGRRGDVLRAIETWTIDRDHKIVAEPIPSPSDGLAVLRWRTRVVRAAPRGELGDGAIVGWGGAPNIRVRAESGSPSAAVIDGVKDDPAGVVLARGRISLGAPAFANDALHVDFGEGAGAYARARRERILLATPRLPPLRRVDAVGLPPNRTLTIACLVVPILLSLGWLFFIRRFDRAHPEPMWLIGATFLLGAVSTVPAAFVEELLASSSHWLDPNLVTYGGQMFAFPLSFAVFTVVVGLTEEGAKRAASELAVRRAEFDEPVDGIVYGIVASLGFAAAENIRYFAIGRLNAPLVIARCFMSVPAHMFFGALWGYALGHTLVDPKTRRWAWIALAAACHGLFDALLSTDGAGILAVVLNLLLASAFVALVRRSLRHGPITDEMRAAAIAPEDRALFRVGRPLLFWASAVLLHALAFGIFVLGAYYQLSRHRPSMLFVVGSTVLLAPLILAALGVATALPLDVVVDSYGITFAGAARPWRKIRAYKRVRDHIEVDCEGGPLLLGPAPKATLEEIGAALKAHLGASGGQDRVNTLQSRK
;
A
#
# COMPACT_ATOMS: atom_id res chain seq x y z
N MET A 1 17.30 -24.06 14.21
CA MET A 1 16.58 -22.77 14.23
C MET A 1 17.47 -21.57 13.91
N LYS A 2 18.52 -21.25 14.68
CA LYS A 2 19.40 -20.07 14.40
C LYS A 2 20.00 -20.03 12.99
N ARG A 3 20.50 -21.15 12.46
CA ARG A 3 21.08 -21.23 11.11
C ARG A 3 20.05 -21.08 9.98
N VAL A 4 18.82 -21.57 10.21
CA VAL A 4 17.70 -21.45 9.25
C VAL A 4 17.13 -20.03 9.27
N LEU A 5 17.04 -19.40 10.45
CA LEU A 5 16.64 -18.01 10.61
C LEU A 5 17.64 -17.05 9.96
N VAL A 6 18.94 -17.27 10.15
CA VAL A 6 19.99 -16.49 9.48
C VAL A 6 19.98 -16.74 7.97
N ALA A 7 19.78 -17.98 7.51
CA ALA A 7 19.66 -18.28 6.09
C ALA A 7 18.41 -17.65 5.45
N LEU A 8 17.26 -17.63 6.13
CA LEU A 8 16.02 -16.96 5.68
C LEU A 8 16.14 -15.44 5.74
N LEU A 9 16.82 -14.88 6.74
CA LEU A 9 17.13 -13.45 6.79
C LEU A 9 18.09 -13.08 5.67
N CYS A 10 19.11 -13.90 5.41
CA CYS A 10 20.00 -13.76 4.26
C CYS A 10 19.26 -13.96 2.95
N PHE A 11 18.24 -14.82 2.84
CA PHE A 11 17.43 -15.00 1.64
C PHE A 11 16.44 -13.85 1.42
N LEU A 12 15.88 -13.30 2.50
CA LEU A 12 15.08 -12.08 2.49
C LEU A 12 15.96 -10.91 2.03
N VAL A 13 17.18 -10.81 2.58
CA VAL A 13 18.18 -9.81 2.23
C VAL A 13 18.72 -10.04 0.80
N LEU A 14 18.96 -11.26 0.34
CA LEU A 14 19.43 -11.59 -1.02
C LEU A 14 18.31 -11.43 -2.07
N GLY A 15 17.06 -11.72 -1.71
CA GLY A 15 15.88 -11.43 -2.53
C GLY A 15 15.59 -9.94 -2.63
N LEU A 16 15.88 -9.18 -1.56
CA LEU A 16 15.84 -7.71 -1.54
C LEU A 16 17.10 -7.05 -2.16
N LEU A 17 18.22 -7.78 -2.30
CA LEU A 17 19.49 -7.29 -2.85
C LEU A 17 19.73 -7.70 -4.31
N GLY A 18 18.88 -8.54 -4.91
CA GLY A 18 18.95 -8.90 -6.33
C GLY A 18 20.15 -9.78 -6.70
N CYS A 19 19.89 -10.95 -7.28
CA CYS A 19 20.89 -11.58 -8.14
C CYS A 19 21.02 -10.74 -9.41
N GLU A 20 22.23 -10.27 -9.73
CA GLU A 20 22.54 -9.85 -11.10
C GLU A 20 22.40 -11.08 -12.01
N THR A 21 21.40 -11.06 -12.89
CA THR A 21 21.39 -11.97 -14.04
C THR A 21 22.35 -11.41 -15.09
N PRO A 22 23.32 -12.19 -15.58
CA PRO A 22 24.21 -11.74 -16.64
C PRO A 22 23.46 -11.65 -17.97
N GLY A 23 23.37 -10.44 -18.51
CA GLY A 23 22.85 -10.16 -19.85
C GLY A 23 21.38 -9.75 -19.88
N GLY A 24 21.13 -8.48 -20.25
CA GLY A 24 19.80 -8.04 -20.68
C GLY A 24 19.23 -6.87 -19.88
N GLN A 25 19.11 -5.75 -20.59
CA GLN A 25 18.50 -4.49 -20.19
C GLN A 25 17.21 -4.60 -19.34
N ARG A 26 17.31 -4.27 -18.05
CA ARG A 26 16.23 -3.71 -17.19
C ARG A 26 16.86 -2.68 -16.27
N GLU A 27 16.11 -1.68 -15.80
CA GLU A 27 16.54 -0.93 -14.60
C GLU A 27 16.80 -1.96 -13.48
N PRO A 28 17.79 -1.76 -12.60
CA PRO A 28 18.01 -2.71 -11.52
C PRO A 28 16.68 -2.94 -10.80
N LEU A 29 16.21 -4.20 -10.78
CA LEU A 29 15.04 -4.64 -10.03
C LEU A 29 15.16 -4.26 -8.53
N ALA A 30 16.37 -3.95 -8.08
CA ALA A 30 16.67 -3.34 -6.80
C ALA A 30 16.79 -1.81 -6.96
N THR A 31 15.72 -1.06 -6.64
CA THR A 31 15.90 0.33 -6.20
C THR A 31 16.79 0.31 -4.96
N PRO A 32 17.86 1.13 -4.89
CA PRO A 32 18.72 1.16 -3.70
C PRO A 32 17.87 1.45 -2.46
N PHE A 33 18.22 0.83 -1.33
CA PHE A 33 17.51 1.11 -0.08
C PHE A 33 17.73 2.57 0.32
N ALA A 34 16.67 3.25 0.75
CA ALA A 34 16.78 4.58 1.33
C ALA A 34 17.89 4.67 2.38
N GLY A 35 18.76 5.68 2.27
CA GLY A 35 19.92 5.85 3.14
C GLY A 35 21.18 5.11 2.70
N THR A 36 21.21 4.41 1.56
CA THR A 36 22.42 3.72 1.08
C THR A 36 23.26 4.55 0.12
N LYS A 37 22.65 5.18 -0.89
CA LYS A 37 23.34 5.96 -1.93
C LYS A 37 22.61 7.28 -2.19
N ASP A 38 22.70 8.17 -1.22
CA ASP A 38 22.01 9.45 -1.25
C ASP A 38 22.91 10.57 -1.81
N VAL A 39 22.29 11.55 -2.46
CA VAL A 39 22.91 12.79 -2.91
C VAL A 39 22.09 13.98 -2.40
N GLU A 40 22.77 15.02 -1.94
CA GLU A 40 22.17 16.31 -1.65
C GLU A 40 22.32 17.23 -2.85
N LEU A 41 21.20 17.76 -3.33
CA LEU A 41 21.14 18.75 -4.40
C LEU A 41 20.79 20.10 -3.79
N THR A 42 21.62 21.12 -4.02
CA THR A 42 21.39 22.47 -3.51
C THR A 42 20.91 23.39 -4.63
N TYR A 43 19.83 24.12 -4.38
CA TYR A 43 19.25 25.08 -5.32
C TYR A 43 19.18 26.48 -4.70
N GLU A 44 19.36 27.50 -5.54
CA GLU A 44 19.17 28.91 -5.19
C GLU A 44 18.07 29.52 -6.05
N VAL A 45 17.29 30.43 -5.45
CA VAL A 45 16.34 31.27 -6.19
C VAL A 45 17.12 32.28 -7.04
N VAL A 46 16.77 32.36 -8.33
CA VAL A 46 17.39 33.27 -9.30
C VAL A 46 16.46 34.43 -9.62
N GLY A 47 16.99 35.67 -9.49
CA GLY A 47 16.31 36.90 -9.88
C GLY A 47 15.54 37.59 -8.74
N ALA A 48 14.81 38.66 -9.08
CA ALA A 48 13.93 39.33 -8.13
C ALA A 48 12.77 38.38 -7.75
N PRO A 49 12.35 38.34 -6.48
CA PRO A 49 11.25 37.49 -6.06
C PRO A 49 10.03 37.80 -6.93
N ILE A 50 9.53 36.80 -7.67
CA ILE A 50 8.25 36.93 -8.34
C ILE A 50 7.23 37.24 -7.23
N PRO A 51 6.47 38.35 -7.30
CA PRO A 51 5.45 38.62 -6.31
C PRO A 51 4.55 37.38 -6.27
N ALA A 52 4.42 36.78 -5.08
CA ALA A 52 3.72 35.54 -4.86
C ALA A 52 2.25 35.67 -5.31
N GLN A 53 1.98 35.45 -6.59
CA GLN A 53 0.62 35.18 -7.06
C GLN A 53 0.31 33.74 -6.66
N GLY A 54 0.00 33.56 -5.38
CA GLY A 54 -0.42 32.29 -4.82
C GLY A 54 0.36 31.86 -3.57
N PHE A 55 -0.20 32.25 -2.42
CA PHE A 55 -0.20 31.54 -1.12
C PHE A 55 1.11 31.46 -0.32
N GLY A 56 1.00 31.90 0.95
CA GLY A 56 2.01 31.76 2.02
C GLY A 56 2.33 30.31 2.40
N LYS A 57 2.94 29.58 1.47
CA LYS A 57 3.62 28.30 1.67
C LYS A 57 5.08 28.51 1.30
N ASP A 58 5.96 28.09 2.19
CA ASP A 58 7.41 28.10 1.99
C ASP A 58 7.85 27.29 0.76
N LEU A 59 9.03 27.59 0.21
CA LEU A 59 9.53 27.00 -1.05
C LEU A 59 9.59 25.47 -0.98
N ARG A 60 9.98 24.94 0.19
CA ARG A 60 10.02 23.48 0.41
C ARG A 60 8.66 22.82 0.26
N ALA A 61 7.55 23.41 0.72
CA ALA A 61 6.23 22.81 0.56
C ALA A 61 5.81 22.72 -0.93
N LEU A 62 6.18 23.71 -1.74
CA LEU A 62 5.90 23.71 -3.18
C LEU A 62 6.71 22.62 -3.89
N VAL A 63 7.99 22.47 -3.55
CA VAL A 63 8.85 21.42 -4.11
C VAL A 63 8.39 20.03 -3.67
N LEU A 64 8.05 19.84 -2.40
CA LEU A 64 7.49 18.57 -1.90
C LEU A 64 6.19 18.20 -2.62
N ALA A 65 5.31 19.16 -2.89
CA ALA A 65 4.09 18.91 -3.66
C ALA A 65 4.41 18.39 -5.06
N ARG A 66 5.45 18.95 -5.70
CA ARG A 66 5.86 18.55 -7.04
C ARG A 66 6.60 17.21 -7.08
N LEU A 67 7.50 16.96 -6.14
CA LEU A 67 8.17 15.65 -6.02
C LEU A 67 7.17 14.57 -5.64
N GLY A 68 6.22 14.86 -4.76
CA GLY A 68 5.10 13.97 -4.42
C GLY A 68 4.21 13.65 -5.62
N ALA A 69 3.89 14.64 -6.46
CA ALA A 69 3.20 14.45 -7.74
C ALA A 69 3.95 13.50 -8.69
N ALA A 70 5.29 13.49 -8.64
CA ALA A 70 6.14 12.59 -9.39
C ALA A 70 6.37 11.22 -8.71
N GLN A 71 5.79 10.99 -7.52
CA GLN A 71 6.02 9.84 -6.65
C GLN A 71 7.49 9.68 -6.25
N ILE A 72 8.18 10.79 -5.99
CA ILE A 72 9.57 10.82 -5.54
C ILE A 72 9.60 11.11 -4.04
N GLY A 73 10.11 10.17 -3.25
CA GLY A 73 10.44 10.39 -1.85
C GLY A 73 11.74 11.18 -1.72
N ALA A 74 11.67 12.37 -1.13
CA ALA A 74 12.83 13.24 -0.92
C ALA A 74 12.79 13.83 0.49
N ASP A 75 13.97 14.04 1.08
CA ASP A 75 14.08 14.97 2.19
C ASP A 75 14.37 16.35 1.61
N VAL A 76 13.67 17.36 2.10
CA VAL A 76 13.77 18.71 1.57
C VAL A 76 13.94 19.60 2.77
N ASP A 77 14.94 20.48 2.75
CA ASP A 77 15.18 21.50 3.75
C ASP A 77 15.36 22.85 3.06
N GLU A 78 14.96 23.91 3.76
CA GLU A 78 15.03 25.28 3.28
C GLU A 78 15.84 26.09 4.27
N ASP A 79 16.90 26.72 3.77
CA ASP A 79 17.82 27.56 4.53
C ASP A 79 17.58 29.02 4.13
N GLU A 80 17.01 29.76 5.07
CA GLU A 80 16.86 31.21 5.00
C GLU A 80 17.98 31.83 5.85
N ALA A 81 18.92 32.56 5.24
CA ALA A 81 19.79 33.45 6.02
C ALA A 81 19.72 34.89 5.54
N GLU A 82 19.88 35.77 6.51
CA GLU A 82 19.80 37.21 6.35
C GLU A 82 20.85 37.69 5.33
N GLY A 83 20.41 38.33 4.26
CA GLY A 83 21.28 38.88 3.21
C GLY A 83 21.68 37.92 2.07
N ARG A 84 21.16 36.68 2.02
CA ARG A 84 21.33 35.76 0.87
C ARG A 84 19.98 35.28 0.30
N PRO A 85 19.89 34.94 -1.00
CA PRO A 85 18.71 34.29 -1.54
C PRO A 85 18.47 32.94 -0.82
N PRO A 86 17.19 32.56 -0.58
CA PRO A 86 16.86 31.31 0.10
C PRO A 86 17.43 30.12 -0.68
N ARG A 87 17.99 29.18 0.06
CA ARG A 87 18.57 27.94 -0.48
C ARG A 87 17.68 26.76 -0.15
N LEU A 88 17.58 25.85 -1.09
CA LEU A 88 16.84 24.60 -0.94
C LEU A 88 17.82 23.44 -1.03
N HIS A 89 17.80 22.58 -0.02
CA HIS A 89 18.59 21.36 0.05
C HIS A 89 17.65 20.19 -0.15
N ILE A 90 17.89 19.37 -1.18
CA ILE A 90 17.08 18.20 -1.48
C ILE A 90 17.96 16.96 -1.41
N VAL A 91 17.72 16.10 -0.42
CA VAL A 91 18.37 14.81 -0.32
C VAL A 91 17.50 13.77 -1.00
N VAL A 92 18.06 13.03 -1.96
CA VAL A 92 17.37 11.98 -2.72
C VAL A 92 18.31 10.80 -2.98
N ASP A 93 17.78 9.67 -3.43
CA ASP A 93 18.62 8.61 -4.00
C ASP A 93 19.31 9.13 -5.27
N GLU A 94 20.60 8.87 -5.43
CA GLU A 94 21.41 9.39 -6.55
C GLU A 94 20.80 9.05 -7.93
N SER A 95 20.16 7.88 -8.07
CA SER A 95 19.51 7.48 -9.33
C SER A 95 18.34 8.39 -9.73
N LEU A 96 17.73 9.08 -8.76
CA LEU A 96 16.60 10.00 -8.97
C LEU A 96 17.04 11.45 -9.20
N ALA A 97 18.32 11.78 -8.97
CA ALA A 97 18.82 13.15 -9.03
C ALA A 97 18.51 13.89 -10.35
N PRO A 98 18.68 13.28 -11.56
CA PRO A 98 18.35 13.96 -12.81
C PRO A 98 16.86 14.31 -12.91
N ARG A 99 15.98 13.46 -12.39
CA ARG A 99 14.53 13.68 -12.42
C ARG A 99 14.10 14.76 -11.43
N VAL A 100 14.75 14.81 -10.27
CA VAL A 100 14.53 15.83 -9.23
C VAL A 100 14.98 17.20 -9.73
N ASP A 101 16.12 17.26 -10.41
CA ASP A 101 16.63 18.50 -11.01
C ASP A 101 15.67 19.07 -12.06
N GLU A 102 15.19 18.23 -12.97
CA GLU A 102 14.20 18.61 -13.98
C GLU A 102 12.91 19.18 -13.35
N LEU A 103 12.41 18.56 -12.29
CA LEU A 103 11.16 18.97 -11.65
C LEU A 103 11.33 20.24 -10.81
N THR A 104 12.47 20.40 -10.15
CA THR A 104 12.77 21.53 -9.26
C THR A 104 13.10 22.79 -10.07
N THR A 105 13.79 22.66 -11.20
CA THR A 105 14.16 23.82 -12.05
C THR A 105 13.03 24.25 -12.99
N TRP A 106 12.02 23.41 -13.21
CA TRP A 106 10.82 23.78 -13.95
C TRP A 106 10.01 24.84 -13.17
N THR A 107 9.52 25.89 -13.82
CA THR A 107 8.75 26.95 -13.15
C THR A 107 7.27 26.59 -12.93
N GLY A 108 6.76 25.53 -13.57
CA GLY A 108 5.35 25.17 -13.54
C GLY A 108 4.55 25.60 -14.79
N THR A 109 5.22 26.12 -15.83
CA THR A 109 4.60 26.59 -17.08
C THR A 109 4.92 25.67 -18.26
N LEU A 110 4.19 25.83 -19.37
CA LEU A 110 4.50 25.13 -20.62
C LEU A 110 5.15 26.11 -21.61
N LEU A 111 6.30 25.73 -22.15
CA LEU A 111 6.99 26.48 -23.19
C LEU A 111 6.45 26.05 -24.56
N VAL A 112 6.19 27.03 -25.42
CA VAL A 112 5.88 26.79 -26.83
C VAL A 112 7.15 27.01 -27.65
N LEU A 113 7.73 25.92 -28.14
CA LEU A 113 9.04 25.92 -28.79
C LEU A 113 8.89 25.60 -30.28
N GLU A 114 9.53 26.39 -31.14
CA GLU A 114 9.57 26.08 -32.58
C GLU A 114 10.48 24.89 -32.86
N ARG A 115 10.00 23.96 -33.67
CA ARG A 115 10.80 22.83 -34.16
C ARG A 115 11.74 23.31 -35.26
N ASP A 116 12.98 22.85 -35.22
CA ASP A 116 13.90 23.02 -36.35
C ASP A 116 14.48 21.64 -36.75
N PRO A 117 13.80 20.91 -37.65
CA PRO A 117 14.25 19.58 -38.07
C PRO A 117 15.48 19.64 -38.99
N THR A 118 15.89 20.83 -39.45
CA THR A 118 17.03 20.98 -40.37
C THR A 118 18.37 20.87 -39.64
N VAL A 119 18.38 21.13 -38.33
CA VAL A 119 19.58 21.04 -37.49
C VAL A 119 19.83 19.59 -37.10
N VAL A 120 20.87 19.00 -37.69
CA VAL A 120 21.28 17.62 -37.40
C VAL A 120 22.33 17.61 -36.29
N LEU A 121 22.01 16.92 -35.20
CA LEU A 121 22.94 16.74 -34.10
C LEU A 121 24.11 15.81 -34.49
N ALA A 122 25.35 16.28 -34.28
CA ALA A 122 26.55 15.45 -34.41
C ALA A 122 26.52 14.29 -33.41
N ALA A 123 27.09 13.12 -33.77
CA ALA A 123 27.07 11.95 -32.88
C ALA A 123 27.65 12.29 -31.48
N PRO A 124 27.03 11.84 -30.38
CA PRO A 124 27.49 12.19 -29.04
C PRO A 124 28.90 11.62 -28.78
N ALA A 125 29.75 12.38 -28.10
CA ALA A 125 31.09 11.92 -27.73
C ALA A 125 31.08 10.73 -26.74
N THR A 126 29.97 10.51 -26.01
CA THR A 126 29.82 9.53 -24.90
C THR A 126 28.69 8.51 -25.10
N SER A 127 28.32 8.16 -26.34
CA SER A 127 27.14 7.32 -26.62
C SER A 127 27.42 5.83 -26.79
N ALA A 128 27.67 5.10 -25.70
CA ALA A 128 27.58 3.63 -25.76
C ALA A 128 26.11 3.14 -25.84
N ASN A 129 25.12 3.97 -25.46
CA ASN A 129 23.74 3.54 -25.22
C ASN A 129 22.66 4.31 -26.00
N LEU A 130 23.03 5.18 -26.95
CA LEU A 130 22.06 5.90 -27.81
C LEU A 130 22.15 5.38 -29.25
N THR A 131 21.00 5.17 -29.87
CA THR A 131 20.88 4.75 -31.26
C THR A 131 20.38 5.89 -32.12
N ARG A 132 20.98 6.09 -33.29
CA ARG A 132 20.52 7.10 -34.24
C ARG A 132 19.25 6.64 -34.94
N GLY A 133 18.22 7.49 -34.95
CA GLY A 133 16.97 7.31 -35.69
C GLY A 133 16.68 8.52 -36.58
N GLY A 134 15.62 8.41 -37.38
CA GLY A 134 15.16 9.51 -38.22
C GLY A 134 13.97 9.12 -39.08
N ALA A 135 13.08 10.08 -39.32
CA ALA A 135 11.95 10.00 -40.23
C ALA A 135 11.62 11.41 -40.74
N ASP A 136 11.05 11.50 -41.94
CA ASP A 136 10.59 12.77 -42.55
C ASP A 136 11.66 13.89 -42.58
N GLY A 137 12.93 13.50 -42.76
CA GLY A 137 14.07 14.43 -42.82
C GLY A 137 14.63 14.86 -41.46
N GLU A 138 13.97 14.55 -40.35
CA GLU A 138 14.47 14.82 -38.99
C GLU A 138 15.43 13.70 -38.56
N VAL A 139 16.57 14.06 -37.96
CA VAL A 139 17.52 13.12 -37.36
C VAL A 139 17.45 13.26 -35.84
N TRP A 140 17.25 12.15 -35.14
CA TRP A 140 17.28 12.13 -33.68
C TRP A 140 18.14 10.99 -33.15
N TYR A 141 18.47 11.07 -31.87
CA TYR A 141 19.09 9.97 -31.12
C TYR A 141 18.13 9.51 -30.06
N GLU A 142 17.93 8.20 -29.99
CA GLU A 142 17.00 7.57 -29.06
C GLU A 142 17.70 6.63 -28.08
N GLY A 143 17.09 6.46 -26.90
CA GLY A 143 17.56 5.57 -25.86
C GLY A 143 16.71 5.66 -24.60
N ARG A 144 17.29 5.32 -23.44
CA ARG A 144 16.61 5.47 -22.16
C ARG A 144 16.52 6.95 -21.79
N ARG A 145 15.53 7.33 -20.97
CA ARG A 145 15.34 8.71 -20.50
C ARG A 145 16.62 9.32 -19.92
N GLY A 146 17.27 8.61 -19.00
CA GLY A 146 18.48 9.10 -18.34
C GLY A 146 19.65 9.28 -19.30
N ASP A 147 19.79 8.38 -20.29
CA ASP A 147 20.84 8.50 -21.32
C ASP A 147 20.60 9.72 -22.21
N VAL A 148 19.35 9.95 -22.64
CA VAL A 148 18.97 11.11 -23.44
C VAL A 148 19.16 12.41 -22.66
N LEU A 149 18.71 12.48 -21.40
CA LEU A 149 18.87 13.69 -20.58
C LEU A 149 20.35 14.02 -20.32
N ARG A 150 21.19 13.02 -20.01
CA ARG A 150 22.64 13.23 -19.87
C ARG A 150 23.30 13.68 -21.17
N ALA A 151 22.87 13.13 -22.31
CA ALA A 151 23.38 13.55 -23.60
C ALA A 151 23.00 15.00 -23.90
N ILE A 152 21.77 15.43 -23.60
CA ILE A 152 21.31 16.81 -23.77
C ILE A 152 22.17 17.80 -22.98
N GLU A 153 22.63 17.44 -21.78
CA GLU A 153 23.47 18.32 -20.95
C GLU A 153 24.89 18.52 -21.50
N THR A 154 25.40 17.54 -22.24
CA THR A 154 26.77 17.54 -22.76
C THR A 154 26.86 17.91 -24.23
N TRP A 155 25.73 17.93 -24.94
CA TRP A 155 25.69 18.25 -26.36
C TRP A 155 25.98 19.73 -26.60
N THR A 156 26.96 19.98 -27.45
CA THR A 156 27.21 21.32 -27.98
C THR A 156 26.24 21.60 -29.13
N ILE A 157 25.49 22.69 -29.02
CA ILE A 157 24.58 23.19 -30.06
C ILE A 157 24.69 24.71 -30.12
N ASP A 158 24.32 25.29 -31.27
CA ASP A 158 24.32 26.74 -31.46
C ASP A 158 23.40 27.45 -30.45
N ARG A 159 23.75 28.69 -30.09
CA ARG A 159 23.07 29.45 -29.01
C ARG A 159 21.60 29.75 -29.28
N ASP A 160 21.20 29.70 -30.54
CA ASP A 160 19.83 29.91 -31.00
C ASP A 160 18.98 28.62 -30.97
N HIS A 161 19.57 27.48 -30.62
CA HIS A 161 18.91 26.19 -30.50
C HIS A 161 19.11 25.56 -29.12
N LYS A 162 18.22 24.62 -28.79
CA LYS A 162 18.34 23.74 -27.64
C LYS A 162 17.75 22.38 -27.95
N ILE A 163 18.08 21.39 -27.12
CA ILE A 163 17.61 20.03 -27.28
C ILE A 163 16.61 19.73 -26.16
N VAL A 164 15.47 19.17 -26.53
CA VAL A 164 14.46 18.65 -25.60
C VAL A 164 14.36 17.14 -25.72
N ALA A 165 14.04 16.47 -24.62
CA ALA A 165 13.79 15.04 -24.61
C ALA A 165 12.31 14.79 -24.89
N GLU A 166 12.00 14.01 -25.91
CA GLU A 166 10.65 13.66 -26.30
C GLU A 166 10.44 12.15 -26.16
N PRO A 167 9.41 11.70 -25.44
CA PRO A 167 9.07 10.28 -25.42
C PRO A 167 8.48 9.86 -26.78
N ILE A 168 8.97 8.75 -27.29
CA ILE A 168 8.49 8.13 -28.53
C ILE A 168 7.22 7.34 -28.20
N PRO A 169 6.07 7.68 -28.82
CA PRO A 169 4.86 6.87 -28.70
C PRO A 169 5.13 5.46 -29.25
N SER A 170 4.87 4.42 -28.46
CA SER A 170 4.96 3.04 -28.94
C SER A 170 3.68 2.71 -29.71
N PRO A 171 3.75 2.34 -31.01
CA PRO A 171 2.56 2.13 -31.83
C PRO A 171 1.81 0.82 -31.58
N SER A 172 2.32 -0.14 -30.79
CA SER A 172 1.63 -1.44 -30.69
C SER A 172 1.68 -2.21 -29.38
N ASP A 173 2.49 -1.87 -28.38
CA ASP A 173 2.48 -2.63 -27.12
C ASP A 173 2.88 -1.75 -25.95
N GLY A 174 2.04 -1.74 -24.91
CA GLY A 174 2.24 -0.99 -23.66
C GLY A 174 3.47 -1.39 -22.84
N LEU A 175 4.39 -2.18 -23.43
CA LEU A 175 5.60 -2.72 -22.83
C LEU A 175 6.90 -2.02 -23.27
N ALA A 176 6.88 -1.12 -24.25
CA ALA A 176 8.13 -0.42 -24.57
C ALA A 176 8.43 0.54 -23.42
N VAL A 177 9.52 0.27 -22.68
CA VAL A 177 10.32 1.31 -22.00
C VAL A 177 10.18 2.55 -22.85
N LEU A 178 9.54 3.61 -22.34
CA LEU A 178 9.37 4.87 -23.07
C LEU A 178 10.75 5.19 -23.62
N ARG A 179 10.97 4.96 -24.91
CA ARG A 179 12.21 5.35 -25.55
C ARG A 179 12.09 6.84 -25.68
N TRP A 180 13.15 7.52 -25.30
CA TRP A 180 13.22 8.96 -25.44
C TRP A 180 14.04 9.25 -26.66
N ARG A 181 13.65 10.25 -27.42
CA ARG A 181 14.45 10.83 -28.49
C ARG A 181 14.86 12.25 -28.15
N THR A 182 15.99 12.67 -28.69
CA THR A 182 16.38 14.08 -28.75
C THR A 182 15.56 14.79 -29.82
N ARG A 183 15.07 15.99 -29.53
CA ARG A 183 14.45 16.88 -30.51
C ARG A 183 15.06 18.26 -30.44
N VAL A 184 15.47 18.78 -31.59
CA VAL A 184 16.05 20.13 -31.71
C VAL A 184 14.93 21.15 -31.89
N VAL A 185 15.02 22.21 -31.10
CA VAL A 185 14.05 23.32 -31.10
C VAL A 185 14.80 24.64 -30.97
N ARG A 186 14.17 25.75 -31.35
CA ARG A 186 14.74 27.08 -31.10
C ARG A 186 14.86 27.34 -29.59
N ALA A 187 15.96 28.00 -29.21
CA ALA A 187 16.27 28.32 -27.82
C ALA A 187 15.24 29.29 -27.22
N ALA A 188 14.90 30.34 -27.97
CA ALA A 188 13.89 31.31 -27.62
C ALA A 188 12.48 30.71 -27.85
N PRO A 189 11.61 30.65 -26.82
CA PRO A 189 10.24 30.20 -27.00
C PRO A 189 9.42 31.21 -27.81
N ARG A 190 8.44 30.73 -28.60
CA ARG A 190 7.36 31.55 -29.18
C ARG A 190 6.54 32.23 -28.09
N GLY A 191 6.43 31.57 -26.95
CA GLY A 191 5.76 32.08 -25.77
C GLY A 191 5.72 31.05 -24.65
N GLU A 192 5.17 31.47 -23.52
CA GLU A 192 5.01 30.66 -22.32
C GLU A 192 3.54 30.61 -21.93
N LEU A 193 3.00 29.41 -21.82
CA LEU A 193 1.66 29.14 -21.32
C LEU A 193 1.74 29.02 -19.80
N GLY A 194 1.51 30.15 -19.16
CA GLY A 194 1.50 30.31 -17.71
C GLY A 194 0.27 31.08 -17.29
N ASP A 195 0.37 32.40 -17.22
CA ASP A 195 -0.72 33.26 -16.75
C ASP A 195 -1.91 33.25 -17.71
N GLY A 196 -3.08 32.94 -17.17
CA GLY A 196 -4.31 32.74 -17.93
C GLY A 196 -4.40 31.41 -18.68
N ALA A 197 -3.39 30.52 -18.60
CA ALA A 197 -3.49 29.19 -19.18
C ALA A 197 -4.39 28.28 -18.33
N ILE A 198 -5.38 27.64 -18.98
CA ILE A 198 -6.30 26.68 -18.37
C ILE A 198 -6.01 25.32 -18.97
N VAL A 199 -5.41 24.44 -18.17
CA VAL A 199 -5.16 23.06 -18.57
C VAL A 199 -6.36 22.20 -18.21
N GLY A 200 -7.09 21.77 -19.24
CA GLY A 200 -8.25 20.90 -19.16
C GLY A 200 -7.89 19.43 -19.41
N TRP A 201 -8.74 18.57 -18.86
CA TRP A 201 -8.58 17.12 -18.89
C TRP A 201 -9.86 16.46 -19.42
N GLY A 202 -9.72 15.43 -20.26
CA GLY A 202 -10.82 14.61 -20.74
C GLY A 202 -10.64 13.14 -20.42
N GLY A 203 -11.62 12.31 -20.82
CA GLY A 203 -11.54 10.84 -20.75
C GLY A 203 -10.62 10.21 -21.81
N ALA A 204 -9.98 11.03 -22.64
CA ALA A 204 -8.98 10.62 -23.63
C ALA A 204 -7.55 10.78 -23.05
N PRO A 205 -6.54 10.07 -23.58
CA PRO A 205 -5.14 10.19 -23.16
C PRO A 205 -4.47 11.45 -23.75
N ASN A 206 -5.09 12.61 -23.55
CA ASN A 206 -4.58 13.89 -24.03
C ASN A 206 -4.60 14.98 -22.96
N ILE A 207 -3.93 16.09 -23.27
CA ILE A 207 -4.00 17.34 -22.53
C ILE A 207 -4.62 18.39 -23.43
N ARG A 208 -5.52 19.17 -22.85
CA ARG A 208 -6.10 20.34 -23.52
C ARG A 208 -5.62 21.60 -22.85
N VAL A 209 -5.02 22.52 -23.60
CA VAL A 209 -4.58 23.81 -23.08
C VAL A 209 -5.39 24.91 -23.75
N ARG A 210 -6.13 25.65 -22.93
CA ARG A 210 -6.88 26.84 -23.29
C ARG A 210 -6.25 28.06 -22.64
N ALA A 211 -6.69 29.24 -23.05
CA ALA A 211 -6.33 30.46 -22.37
C ALA A 211 -7.57 31.31 -22.07
N GLU A 212 -7.53 32.03 -20.96
CA GLU A 212 -8.50 33.08 -20.66
C GLU A 212 -8.35 34.21 -21.69
N SER A 213 -9.47 34.71 -22.20
CA SER A 213 -9.47 35.77 -23.21
C SER A 213 -8.73 37.01 -22.72
N GLY A 214 -7.86 37.56 -23.56
CA GLY A 214 -7.02 38.73 -23.22
C GLY A 214 -5.81 38.43 -22.32
N SER A 215 -5.58 37.17 -21.93
CA SER A 215 -4.38 36.78 -21.17
C SER A 215 -3.13 36.68 -22.06
N PRO A 216 -1.91 36.74 -21.49
CA PRO A 216 -0.68 36.45 -22.22
C PRO A 216 -0.71 35.08 -22.91
N SER A 217 -1.27 34.06 -22.26
CA SER A 217 -1.42 32.73 -22.83
C SER A 217 -2.35 32.71 -24.05
N ALA A 218 -3.36 33.60 -24.12
CA ALA A 218 -4.26 33.67 -25.28
C ALA A 218 -3.51 34.17 -26.52
N ALA A 219 -2.69 35.19 -26.39
CA ALA A 219 -1.85 35.68 -27.48
C ALA A 219 -0.88 34.61 -28.00
N VAL A 220 -0.32 33.79 -27.10
CA VAL A 220 0.56 32.67 -27.47
C VAL A 220 -0.20 31.59 -28.23
N ILE A 221 -1.39 31.18 -27.76
CA ILE A 221 -2.22 30.18 -28.44
C ILE A 221 -2.67 30.70 -29.82
N ASP A 222 -3.11 31.95 -29.90
CA ASP A 222 -3.50 32.58 -31.16
C ASP A 222 -2.35 32.64 -32.18
N GLY A 223 -1.12 32.85 -31.72
CA GLY A 223 0.08 32.91 -32.56
C GLY A 223 0.55 31.56 -33.12
N VAL A 224 -0.03 30.44 -32.69
CA VAL A 224 0.34 29.08 -33.14
C VAL A 224 -0.83 28.26 -33.65
N LYS A 225 -2.05 28.79 -33.66
CA LYS A 225 -3.25 28.04 -34.09
C LYS A 225 -3.23 27.63 -35.56
N ASP A 226 -2.56 28.41 -36.41
CA ASP A 226 -2.50 28.18 -37.86
C ASP A 226 -1.42 27.14 -38.26
N ASP A 227 -0.38 26.98 -37.43
CA ASP A 227 0.66 25.94 -37.57
C ASP A 227 1.03 25.33 -36.21
N PRO A 228 0.14 24.54 -35.61
CA PRO A 228 0.39 23.93 -34.30
C PRO A 228 1.41 22.78 -34.39
N ALA A 229 1.59 22.16 -35.57
CA ALA A 229 2.52 21.05 -35.77
C ALA A 229 3.99 21.49 -35.87
N GLY A 230 4.22 22.75 -36.26
CA GLY A 230 5.53 23.41 -36.28
C GLY A 230 6.10 23.71 -34.89
N VAL A 231 5.29 23.58 -33.83
CA VAL A 231 5.73 23.82 -32.45
C VAL A 231 5.68 22.54 -31.61
N VAL A 232 6.35 22.59 -30.47
CA VAL A 232 6.34 21.58 -29.41
C VAL A 232 5.95 22.26 -28.11
N LEU A 233 5.01 21.64 -27.38
CA LEU A 233 4.77 22.02 -25.99
C LEU A 233 5.77 21.30 -25.11
N ALA A 234 6.53 22.05 -24.32
CA ALA A 234 7.57 21.50 -23.46
C ALA A 234 7.40 21.93 -22.00
N ARG A 235 7.58 20.97 -21.10
CA ARG A 235 7.73 21.17 -19.66
C ARG A 235 9.23 21.22 -19.34
N GLY A 236 9.79 22.42 -19.29
CA GLY A 236 11.25 22.58 -19.16
C GLY A 236 11.97 21.96 -20.36
N ARG A 237 12.78 20.91 -20.11
CA ARG A 237 13.49 20.15 -21.17
C ARG A 237 12.71 18.94 -21.69
N ILE A 238 11.51 18.69 -21.19
CA ILE A 238 10.69 17.54 -21.58
C ILE A 238 9.63 17.98 -22.58
N SER A 239 9.69 17.46 -23.80
CA SER A 239 8.61 17.61 -24.78
C SER A 239 7.40 16.79 -24.33
N LEU A 240 6.23 17.42 -24.32
CA LEU A 240 4.95 16.74 -24.23
C LEU A 240 4.49 16.23 -25.59
N GLY A 241 4.95 16.87 -26.67
CA GLY A 241 4.62 16.53 -28.05
C GLY A 241 4.24 17.77 -28.85
N ALA A 242 4.07 17.58 -30.16
CA ALA A 242 3.48 18.58 -31.03
C ALA A 242 1.96 18.65 -30.75
N PRO A 243 1.40 19.85 -30.50
CA PRO A 243 -0.03 19.99 -30.33
C PRO A 243 -0.77 19.97 -31.68
N ALA A 244 -2.06 19.65 -31.63
CA ALA A 244 -3.04 20.00 -32.66
C ALA A 244 -3.94 21.12 -32.13
N PHE A 245 -4.46 21.99 -33.00
CA PHE A 245 -5.42 23.02 -32.59
C PHE A 245 -6.85 22.56 -32.93
N ALA A 246 -7.72 22.45 -31.92
CA ALA A 246 -9.11 22.06 -32.10
C ALA A 246 -9.99 22.63 -30.98
N ASN A 247 -11.23 23.01 -31.31
CA ASN A 247 -12.21 23.50 -30.34
C ASN A 247 -11.66 24.63 -29.44
N ASP A 248 -10.94 25.59 -30.04
CA ASP A 248 -10.33 26.72 -29.37
C ASP A 248 -9.36 26.31 -28.24
N ALA A 249 -8.50 25.33 -28.53
CA ALA A 249 -7.52 24.81 -27.60
C ALA A 249 -6.38 24.10 -28.32
N LEU A 250 -5.20 24.09 -27.69
CA LEU A 250 -4.11 23.20 -28.05
C LEU A 250 -4.34 21.83 -27.42
N HIS A 251 -4.27 20.79 -28.22
CA HIS A 251 -4.45 19.39 -27.82
C HIS A 251 -3.13 18.64 -28.01
N VAL A 252 -2.56 18.12 -26.93
CA VAL A 252 -1.40 17.21 -27.01
C VAL A 252 -1.89 15.80 -26.77
N ASP A 253 -1.81 14.98 -27.81
CA ASP A 253 -2.18 13.57 -27.75
C ASP A 253 -0.97 12.71 -27.34
N PHE A 254 -1.20 11.75 -26.45
CA PHE A 254 -0.16 10.83 -25.99
C PHE A 254 -0.20 9.44 -26.66
N GLY A 255 -1.10 9.25 -27.61
CA GLY A 255 -1.32 8.01 -28.34
C GLY A 255 -2.47 7.20 -27.79
N GLU A 256 -2.55 5.93 -28.19
CA GLU A 256 -3.62 5.01 -27.78
C GLU A 256 -3.14 4.01 -26.72
N GLY A 257 -4.10 3.40 -26.01
CA GLY A 257 -3.84 2.32 -25.06
C GLY A 257 -3.37 2.77 -23.66
N ALA A 258 -3.18 1.79 -22.78
CA ALA A 258 -2.93 1.98 -21.35
C ALA A 258 -1.75 2.91 -21.02
N GLY A 259 -0.64 2.77 -21.75
CA GLY A 259 0.57 3.58 -21.56
C GLY A 259 0.34 5.07 -21.82
N ALA A 260 -0.46 5.40 -22.85
CA ALA A 260 -0.81 6.77 -23.17
C ALA A 260 -1.67 7.41 -22.06
N TYR A 261 -2.62 6.65 -21.51
CA TYR A 261 -3.42 7.11 -20.37
C TYR A 261 -2.59 7.29 -19.09
N ALA A 262 -1.69 6.36 -18.79
CA ALA A 262 -0.78 6.46 -17.64
C ALA A 262 0.13 7.68 -17.77
N ARG A 263 0.66 7.94 -18.97
CA ARG A 263 1.43 9.15 -19.29
C ARG A 263 0.57 10.40 -19.13
N ALA A 264 -0.64 10.39 -19.68
CA ALA A 264 -1.58 11.49 -19.57
C ALA A 264 -1.75 11.85 -18.10
N ARG A 265 -2.16 10.90 -17.25
CA ARG A 265 -2.35 11.07 -15.81
C ARG A 265 -1.14 11.67 -15.12
N ARG A 266 0.07 11.16 -15.39
CA ARG A 266 1.31 11.69 -14.79
C ARG A 266 1.51 13.16 -15.12
N GLU A 267 1.37 13.55 -16.39
CA GLU A 267 1.48 14.95 -16.78
C GLU A 267 0.33 15.80 -16.20
N ARG A 268 -0.89 15.23 -16.04
CA ARG A 268 -2.00 15.95 -15.37
C ARG A 268 -1.66 16.32 -13.94
N ILE A 269 -1.17 15.34 -13.19
CA ILE A 269 -0.82 15.50 -11.78
C ILE A 269 0.33 16.50 -11.63
N LEU A 270 1.33 16.45 -12.53
CA LEU A 270 2.45 17.40 -12.53
C LEU A 270 2.02 18.83 -12.86
N LEU A 271 1.21 19.02 -13.90
CA LEU A 271 0.74 20.35 -14.33
C LEU A 271 -0.25 20.99 -13.35
N ALA A 272 -0.86 20.20 -12.46
CA ALA A 272 -1.66 20.70 -11.35
C ALA A 272 -0.83 21.15 -10.13
N THR A 273 0.50 20.95 -10.15
CA THR A 273 1.38 21.40 -9.06
C THR A 273 1.52 22.93 -9.07
N PRO A 274 1.70 23.58 -7.90
CA PRO A 274 1.98 25.01 -7.84
C PRO A 274 3.18 25.40 -8.70
N ARG A 275 3.24 26.68 -9.12
CA ARG A 275 4.45 27.23 -9.72
C ARG A 275 5.58 27.31 -8.71
N LEU A 276 6.81 27.21 -9.21
CA LEU A 276 8.03 27.47 -8.46
C LEU A 276 8.66 28.76 -8.96
N PRO A 277 9.34 29.52 -8.09
CA PRO A 277 10.24 30.57 -8.56
C PRO A 277 11.37 29.93 -9.41
N PRO A 278 12.06 30.71 -10.25
CA PRO A 278 13.21 30.22 -10.99
C PRO A 278 14.27 29.71 -10.00
N LEU A 279 14.56 28.42 -10.06
CA LEU A 279 15.57 27.76 -9.24
C LEU A 279 16.72 27.31 -10.13
N ARG A 280 17.95 27.48 -9.62
CA ARG A 280 19.15 26.97 -10.27
C ARG A 280 19.89 26.07 -9.30
N ARG A 281 20.25 24.87 -9.75
CA ARG A 281 21.15 23.98 -9.02
C ARG A 281 22.53 24.64 -8.90
N VAL A 282 23.03 24.77 -7.68
CA VAL A 282 24.35 25.35 -7.38
C VAL A 282 25.34 24.33 -6.85
N ASP A 283 24.85 23.21 -6.32
CA ASP A 283 25.71 22.13 -5.80
C ASP A 283 25.03 20.77 -5.90
N ALA A 284 25.84 19.71 -5.90
CA ALA A 284 25.42 18.32 -5.83
C ALA A 284 26.50 17.49 -5.11
N VAL A 285 26.21 17.07 -3.88
CA VAL A 285 27.18 16.39 -3.01
C VAL A 285 26.67 15.00 -2.64
N GLY A 286 27.48 13.97 -2.91
CA GLY A 286 27.20 12.61 -2.46
C GLY A 286 27.27 12.52 -0.93
N LEU A 287 26.26 11.94 -0.30
CA LEU A 287 26.17 11.81 1.15
C LEU A 287 26.69 10.44 1.64
N PRO A 288 27.25 10.37 2.85
CA PRO A 288 27.55 9.08 3.46
C PRO A 288 26.25 8.31 3.75
N PRO A 289 26.30 6.96 3.85
CA PRO A 289 25.12 6.16 4.12
C PRO A 289 24.41 6.55 5.43
N ASN A 290 23.12 6.88 5.34
CA ASN A 290 22.25 7.18 6.48
C ASN A 290 21.71 5.88 7.12
N ARG A 291 22.53 5.30 8.01
CA ARG A 291 22.18 4.06 8.71
C ARG A 291 20.90 4.17 9.54
N THR A 292 20.61 5.34 10.10
CA THR A 292 19.40 5.56 10.91
C THR A 292 18.14 5.44 10.07
N LEU A 293 18.11 6.11 8.90
CA LEU A 293 17.00 6.01 7.95
C LEU A 293 16.82 4.57 7.46
N THR A 294 17.91 3.90 7.07
CA THR A 294 17.86 2.50 6.64
C THR A 294 17.30 1.58 7.73
N ILE A 295 17.78 1.71 8.98
CA ILE A 295 17.25 0.93 10.11
C ILE A 295 15.77 1.23 10.33
N ALA A 296 15.36 2.49 10.26
CA ALA A 296 13.97 2.86 10.47
C ALA A 296 13.04 2.32 9.36
N CYS A 297 13.46 2.34 8.09
CA CYS A 297 12.72 1.70 6.99
C CYS A 297 12.57 0.18 7.17
N LEU A 298 13.51 -0.48 7.86
CA LEU A 298 13.44 -1.91 8.17
C LEU A 298 12.60 -2.23 9.41
N VAL A 299 12.74 -1.42 10.47
CA VAL A 299 12.17 -1.72 11.80
C VAL A 299 10.71 -1.29 11.91
N VAL A 300 10.34 -0.11 11.39
CA VAL A 300 8.98 0.44 11.57
C VAL A 300 7.90 -0.50 10.98
N PRO A 301 8.04 -1.05 9.76
CA PRO A 301 7.09 -2.03 9.23
C PRO A 301 6.90 -3.26 10.12
N ILE A 302 8.00 -3.77 10.69
CA ILE A 302 7.98 -4.94 11.56
C ILE A 302 7.23 -4.60 12.84
N LEU A 303 7.54 -3.47 13.48
CA LEU A 303 6.85 -3.03 14.70
C LEU A 303 5.34 -2.83 14.47
N LEU A 304 4.96 -2.28 13.32
CA LEU A 304 3.56 -2.11 12.93
C LEU A 304 2.84 -3.46 12.83
N SER A 305 3.41 -4.44 12.12
CA SER A 305 2.84 -5.79 12.02
C SER A 305 2.81 -6.51 13.37
N LEU A 306 3.85 -6.36 14.20
CA LEU A 306 3.89 -6.93 15.56
C LEU A 306 2.84 -6.32 16.49
N GLY A 307 2.53 -5.03 16.34
CA GLY A 307 1.45 -4.37 17.09
C GLY A 307 0.08 -4.99 16.80
N TRP A 308 -0.23 -5.23 15.53
CA TRP A 308 -1.45 -5.94 15.11
C TRP A 308 -1.46 -7.39 15.61
N LEU A 309 -0.33 -8.09 15.54
CA LEU A 309 -0.21 -9.45 16.07
C LEU A 309 -0.48 -9.50 17.58
N PHE A 310 0.06 -8.56 18.36
CA PHE A 310 -0.21 -8.45 19.79
C PHE A 310 -1.70 -8.24 20.07
N PHE A 311 -2.36 -7.40 19.27
CA PHE A 311 -3.81 -7.19 19.37
C PHE A 311 -4.60 -8.47 19.07
N ILE A 312 -4.28 -9.17 17.99
CA ILE A 312 -5.03 -10.37 17.55
C ILE A 312 -4.90 -11.52 18.53
N ARG A 313 -3.73 -11.70 19.16
CA ARG A 313 -3.54 -12.68 20.23
C ARG A 313 -4.45 -12.47 21.45
N ARG A 314 -5.13 -11.33 21.56
CA ARG A 314 -6.13 -11.10 22.62
C ARG A 314 -7.47 -11.80 22.35
N PHE A 315 -7.72 -12.29 21.14
CA PHE A 315 -8.94 -13.05 20.83
C PHE A 315 -8.84 -14.52 21.21
N ASP A 316 -7.63 -15.08 21.18
CA ASP A 316 -7.32 -16.44 21.62
C ASP A 316 -6.71 -16.41 23.04
N ARG A 317 -7.59 -16.35 24.05
CA ARG A 317 -7.20 -16.15 25.47
C ARG A 317 -7.10 -17.46 26.24
N ALA A 318 -7.83 -18.48 25.81
CA ALA A 318 -8.02 -19.70 26.58
C ALA A 318 -7.01 -20.79 26.21
N HIS A 319 -6.50 -20.81 24.97
CA HIS A 319 -5.52 -21.79 24.51
C HIS A 319 -4.46 -21.18 23.55
N PRO A 320 -3.66 -20.21 24.03
CA PRO A 320 -2.81 -19.41 23.16
C PRO A 320 -1.72 -20.21 22.43
N GLU A 321 -1.62 -19.98 21.13
CA GLU A 321 -0.66 -20.61 20.24
C GLU A 321 0.82 -20.42 20.65
N PRO A 322 1.70 -21.42 20.43
CA PRO A 322 3.09 -21.36 20.86
C PRO A 322 3.87 -20.32 20.04
N MET A 323 4.63 -19.48 20.75
CA MET A 323 5.31 -18.32 20.16
C MET A 323 6.32 -18.68 19.05
N TRP A 324 6.92 -19.86 19.10
CA TRP A 324 7.87 -20.30 18.06
C TRP A 324 7.15 -20.56 16.73
N LEU A 325 5.93 -21.10 16.76
CA LEU A 325 5.15 -21.41 15.57
C LEU A 325 4.58 -20.13 14.96
N ILE A 326 4.13 -19.20 15.80
CA ILE A 326 3.77 -17.83 15.40
C ILE A 326 4.96 -17.14 14.71
N GLY A 327 6.13 -17.16 15.33
CA GLY A 327 7.34 -16.58 14.75
C GLY A 327 7.74 -17.23 13.42
N ALA A 328 7.66 -18.57 13.32
CA ALA A 328 7.96 -19.29 12.09
C ALA A 328 6.97 -18.96 10.97
N THR A 329 5.67 -18.94 11.25
CA THR A 329 4.63 -18.59 10.27
C THR A 329 4.75 -17.14 9.80
N PHE A 330 5.08 -16.21 10.70
CA PHE A 330 5.34 -14.81 10.33
C PHE A 330 6.52 -14.69 9.35
N LEU A 331 7.62 -15.38 9.64
CA LEU A 331 8.81 -15.36 8.78
C LEU A 331 8.56 -16.03 7.43
N LEU A 332 7.82 -17.15 7.40
CA LEU A 332 7.40 -17.78 6.16
C LEU A 332 6.48 -16.86 5.35
N GLY A 333 5.58 -16.12 6.02
CA GLY A 333 4.76 -15.08 5.41
C GLY A 333 5.61 -14.00 4.74
N ALA A 334 6.61 -13.46 5.45
CA ALA A 334 7.54 -12.48 4.91
C ALA A 334 8.31 -13.02 3.69
N VAL A 335 8.81 -14.25 3.77
CA VAL A 335 9.56 -14.91 2.68
C VAL A 335 8.66 -15.24 1.49
N SER A 336 7.36 -15.48 1.72
CA SER A 336 6.40 -15.76 0.65
C SER A 336 6.14 -14.59 -0.30
N THR A 337 6.60 -13.37 0.04
CA THR A 337 6.64 -12.23 -0.90
C THR A 337 7.53 -12.48 -2.11
N VAL A 338 8.63 -13.25 -1.95
CA VAL A 338 9.58 -13.54 -3.02
C VAL A 338 8.95 -14.37 -4.15
N PRO A 339 8.37 -15.57 -3.88
CA PRO A 339 7.68 -16.33 -4.93
C PRO A 339 6.45 -15.61 -5.46
N ALA A 340 5.74 -14.81 -4.64
CA ALA A 340 4.60 -14.02 -5.12
C ALA A 340 5.04 -12.98 -6.16
N ALA A 341 6.05 -12.16 -5.83
CA ALA A 341 6.61 -11.17 -6.74
C ALA A 341 7.18 -11.79 -8.03
N PHE A 342 7.80 -12.97 -7.94
CA PHE A 342 8.27 -13.69 -9.12
C PHE A 342 7.11 -14.09 -10.05
N VAL A 343 6.01 -14.63 -9.51
CA VAL A 343 4.84 -15.02 -10.29
C VAL A 343 4.13 -13.81 -10.88
N GLU A 344 3.97 -12.73 -10.11
CA GLU A 344 3.40 -11.47 -10.60
C GLU A 344 4.21 -10.87 -11.75
N GLU A 345 5.54 -10.80 -11.62
CA GLU A 345 6.42 -10.31 -12.67
C GLU A 345 6.38 -11.20 -13.92
N LEU A 346 6.32 -12.53 -13.74
CA LEU A 346 6.17 -13.46 -14.85
C LEU A 346 4.83 -13.25 -15.59
N LEU A 347 3.74 -13.08 -14.86
CA LEU A 347 2.41 -12.81 -15.45
C LEU A 347 2.37 -11.45 -16.16
N ALA A 348 2.85 -10.39 -15.50
CA ALA A 348 2.91 -9.04 -16.07
C ALA A 348 3.79 -8.97 -17.32
N SER A 349 4.92 -9.69 -17.33
CA SER A 349 5.81 -9.74 -18.49
C SER A 349 5.31 -10.64 -19.62
N SER A 350 4.38 -11.57 -19.34
CA SER A 350 3.79 -12.44 -20.37
C SER A 350 2.77 -11.74 -21.27
N SER A 351 2.05 -10.75 -20.76
CA SER A 351 1.03 -10.00 -21.49
C SER A 351 0.73 -8.68 -20.80
N HIS A 352 0.61 -7.61 -21.58
CA HIS A 352 0.23 -6.29 -21.06
C HIS A 352 -1.18 -6.26 -20.45
N TRP A 353 -2.07 -7.19 -20.84
CA TRP A 353 -3.40 -7.35 -20.24
C TRP A 353 -3.36 -7.95 -18.83
N LEU A 354 -2.20 -8.46 -18.41
CA LEU A 354 -1.95 -9.00 -17.08
C LEU A 354 -1.08 -8.10 -16.22
N ASP A 355 -0.57 -6.97 -16.74
CA ASP A 355 0.21 -6.00 -15.97
C ASP A 355 -0.72 -5.09 -15.16
N PRO A 356 -0.74 -5.22 -13.82
CA PRO A 356 -1.60 -4.40 -12.96
C PRO A 356 -1.34 -2.89 -13.10
N ASN A 357 -0.15 -2.47 -13.54
CA ASN A 357 0.19 -1.06 -13.73
C ASN A 357 -0.48 -0.44 -14.97
N LEU A 358 -0.76 -1.26 -15.99
CA LEU A 358 -1.28 -0.80 -17.29
C LEU A 358 -2.80 -0.88 -17.34
N VAL A 359 -3.39 -1.96 -16.81
CA VAL A 359 -4.83 -2.24 -16.91
C VAL A 359 -5.72 -1.25 -16.16
N THR A 360 -5.13 -0.36 -15.35
CA THR A 360 -5.80 0.78 -14.71
C THR A 360 -6.05 1.94 -15.67
N TYR A 361 -5.39 1.94 -16.84
CA TYR A 361 -5.37 3.05 -17.78
C TYR A 361 -5.07 4.37 -17.06
N GLY A 362 -4.10 4.38 -16.15
CA GLY A 362 -3.86 5.55 -15.32
C GLY A 362 -5.10 5.94 -14.51
N GLY A 363 -5.66 4.99 -13.78
CA GLY A 363 -6.75 5.21 -12.82
C GLY A 363 -8.11 5.63 -13.39
N GLN A 364 -8.41 5.33 -14.66
CA GLN A 364 -9.69 5.71 -15.25
C GLN A 364 -10.83 4.83 -14.72
N MET A 365 -11.95 5.45 -14.39
CA MET A 365 -13.13 4.74 -13.87
C MET A 365 -13.65 3.66 -14.82
N PHE A 366 -13.60 3.86 -16.15
CA PHE A 366 -14.06 2.85 -17.11
C PHE A 366 -13.21 1.57 -17.08
N ALA A 367 -11.95 1.67 -16.65
CA ALA A 367 -11.01 0.56 -16.57
C ALA A 367 -11.18 -0.27 -15.27
N PHE A 368 -12.04 0.19 -14.35
CA PHE A 368 -12.25 -0.46 -13.06
C PHE A 368 -12.61 -1.96 -13.15
N PRO A 369 -13.54 -2.42 -14.02
CA PRO A 369 -13.86 -3.84 -14.12
C PRO A 369 -12.68 -4.72 -14.54
N LEU A 370 -11.88 -4.22 -15.50
CA LEU A 370 -10.67 -4.91 -15.96
C LEU A 370 -9.60 -4.91 -14.87
N SER A 371 -9.37 -3.77 -14.24
CA SER A 371 -8.42 -3.63 -13.12
C SER A 371 -8.78 -4.61 -12.00
N PHE A 372 -10.05 -4.64 -11.58
CA PHE A 372 -10.53 -5.56 -10.56
C PHE A 372 -10.26 -7.03 -10.92
N ALA A 373 -10.58 -7.44 -12.16
CA ALA A 373 -10.32 -8.80 -12.61
C ALA A 373 -8.83 -9.16 -12.59
N VAL A 374 -7.98 -8.27 -13.11
CA VAL A 374 -6.53 -8.48 -13.21
C VAL A 374 -5.88 -8.45 -11.82
N PHE A 375 -6.19 -7.46 -10.98
CA PHE A 375 -5.71 -7.44 -9.60
C PHE A 375 -6.17 -8.69 -8.83
N THR A 376 -7.39 -9.17 -9.03
CA THR A 376 -7.86 -10.41 -8.37
C THR A 376 -7.06 -11.65 -8.80
N VAL A 377 -6.81 -11.81 -10.10
CA VAL A 377 -6.16 -13.01 -10.65
C VAL A 377 -4.65 -12.96 -10.50
N VAL A 378 -4.03 -11.83 -10.80
CA VAL A 378 -2.57 -11.69 -10.85
C VAL A 378 -2.00 -11.41 -9.47
N VAL A 379 -2.56 -10.45 -8.73
CA VAL A 379 -2.05 -10.06 -7.40
C VAL A 379 -2.74 -10.88 -6.32
N GLY A 380 -4.07 -10.77 -6.19
CA GLY A 380 -4.85 -11.39 -5.12
C GLY A 380 -4.66 -12.90 -5.02
N LEU A 381 -4.81 -13.64 -6.12
CA LEU A 381 -4.69 -15.11 -6.08
C LEU A 381 -3.25 -15.55 -5.82
N THR A 382 -2.28 -14.85 -6.39
CA THR A 382 -0.85 -15.15 -6.21
C THR A 382 -0.41 -14.89 -4.78
N GLU A 383 -0.70 -13.70 -4.26
CA GLU A 383 -0.30 -13.32 -2.90
C GLU A 383 -1.04 -14.12 -1.83
N GLU A 384 -2.36 -14.24 -1.92
CA GLU A 384 -3.14 -14.99 -0.93
C GLU A 384 -2.82 -16.49 -1.01
N GLY A 385 -2.55 -17.02 -2.21
CA GLY A 385 -2.02 -18.36 -2.40
C GLY A 385 -0.66 -18.57 -1.73
N ALA A 386 0.26 -17.62 -1.88
CA ALA A 386 1.59 -17.66 -1.28
C ALA A 386 1.52 -17.57 0.27
N LYS A 387 0.71 -16.66 0.81
CA LYS A 387 0.45 -16.52 2.26
C LYS A 387 -0.19 -17.79 2.83
N ARG A 388 -1.13 -18.38 2.09
CA ARG A 388 -1.72 -19.68 2.43
C ARG A 388 -0.67 -20.78 2.45
N ALA A 389 0.23 -20.84 1.47
CA ALA A 389 1.31 -21.83 1.47
C ALA A 389 2.24 -21.65 2.68
N ALA A 390 2.52 -20.40 3.07
CA ALA A 390 3.35 -20.08 4.24
C ALA A 390 2.74 -20.58 5.57
N SER A 391 1.41 -20.62 5.71
CA SER A 391 0.74 -21.12 6.92
C SER A 391 0.70 -22.65 7.02
N GLU A 392 1.10 -23.38 5.97
CA GLU A 392 1.04 -24.85 5.94
C GLU A 392 1.91 -25.51 7.00
N LEU A 393 3.01 -24.86 7.42
CA LEU A 393 3.82 -25.34 8.53
C LEU A 393 3.00 -25.45 9.83
N ALA A 394 2.13 -24.47 10.10
CA ALA A 394 1.29 -24.47 11.29
C ALA A 394 0.12 -25.45 11.18
N VAL A 395 -0.54 -25.50 10.01
CA VAL A 395 -1.67 -26.42 9.76
C VAL A 395 -1.30 -27.90 9.94
N ARG A 396 -0.01 -28.25 9.77
CA ARG A 396 0.49 -29.63 9.93
C ARG A 396 0.91 -29.97 11.37
N ARG A 397 0.79 -29.04 12.31
CA ARG A 397 1.23 -29.21 13.70
C ARG A 397 0.09 -29.72 14.55
N ALA A 398 0.43 -30.40 15.63
CA ALA A 398 -0.56 -30.91 16.58
C ALA A 398 -1.26 -29.78 17.32
N GLU A 399 -0.58 -28.64 17.40
CA GLU A 399 -1.08 -27.38 17.97
C GLU A 399 -2.17 -26.71 17.12
N PHE A 400 -2.40 -27.15 15.87
CA PHE A 400 -3.54 -26.70 15.07
C PHE A 400 -4.76 -27.57 15.38
N ASP A 401 -5.46 -27.25 16.46
CA ASP A 401 -6.55 -28.07 17.00
C ASP A 401 -7.87 -27.31 17.21
N GLU A 402 -7.87 -25.97 17.16
CA GLU A 402 -9.07 -25.14 17.25
C GLU A 402 -9.41 -24.47 15.89
N PRO A 403 -10.70 -24.24 15.58
CA PRO A 403 -11.08 -23.51 14.37
C PRO A 403 -10.65 -22.04 14.33
N VAL A 404 -10.29 -21.46 15.47
CA VAL A 404 -9.78 -20.08 15.54
C VAL A 404 -8.31 -20.01 15.09
N ASP A 405 -7.54 -21.08 15.26
CA ASP A 405 -6.13 -21.19 14.86
C ASP A 405 -5.93 -20.92 13.37
N GLY A 406 -6.89 -21.37 12.55
CA GLY A 406 -6.92 -21.05 11.12
C GLY A 406 -6.90 -19.54 10.86
N ILE A 407 -7.73 -18.78 11.58
CA ILE A 407 -7.74 -17.31 11.49
C ILE A 407 -6.43 -16.74 12.01
N VAL A 408 -5.93 -17.22 13.16
CA VAL A 408 -4.70 -16.72 13.78
C VAL A 408 -3.50 -16.92 12.87
N TYR A 409 -3.26 -18.14 12.38
CA TYR A 409 -2.14 -18.43 11.47
C TYR A 409 -2.30 -17.77 10.10
N GLY A 410 -3.53 -17.60 9.63
CA GLY A 410 -3.81 -16.83 8.42
C GLY A 410 -3.38 -15.38 8.54
N ILE A 411 -3.77 -14.74 9.65
CA ILE A 411 -3.35 -13.38 10.00
C ILE A 411 -1.83 -13.28 10.16
N VAL A 412 -1.21 -14.23 10.87
CA VAL A 412 0.23 -14.21 11.13
C VAL A 412 1.03 -14.28 9.83
N ALA A 413 0.65 -15.16 8.90
CA ALA A 413 1.28 -15.24 7.58
C ALA A 413 1.11 -13.93 6.80
N SER A 414 -0.12 -13.37 6.79
CA SER A 414 -0.41 -12.10 6.11
C SER A 414 0.31 -10.90 6.71
N LEU A 415 0.47 -10.82 8.04
CA LEU A 415 1.21 -9.74 8.71
C LEU A 415 2.71 -9.82 8.44
N GLY A 416 3.26 -11.03 8.30
CA GLY A 416 4.63 -11.26 7.85
C GLY A 416 4.85 -10.78 6.41
N PHE A 417 3.94 -11.16 5.51
CA PHE A 417 3.94 -10.68 4.13
C PHE A 417 3.86 -9.15 4.06
N ALA A 418 2.89 -8.57 4.77
CA ALA A 418 2.69 -7.12 4.83
C ALA A 418 3.91 -6.38 5.42
N ALA A 419 4.64 -6.98 6.37
CA ALA A 419 5.86 -6.38 6.90
C ALA A 419 6.95 -6.28 5.80
N ALA A 420 7.18 -7.37 5.05
CA ALA A 420 8.16 -7.38 3.97
C ALA A 420 7.77 -6.43 2.82
N GLU A 421 6.49 -6.39 2.45
CA GLU A 421 5.99 -5.47 1.43
C GLU A 421 6.13 -4.00 1.86
N ASN A 422 5.81 -3.67 3.12
CA ASN A 422 5.98 -2.32 3.66
C ASN A 422 7.44 -1.87 3.72
N ILE A 423 8.39 -2.79 3.97
CA ILE A 423 9.82 -2.48 3.88
C ILE A 423 10.17 -1.99 2.47
N ARG A 424 9.67 -2.67 1.42
CA ARG A 424 9.84 -2.25 0.03
C ARG A 424 9.24 -0.85 -0.21
N TYR A 425 8.02 -0.61 0.24
CA TYR A 425 7.38 0.70 0.09
C TYR A 425 8.12 1.83 0.83
N PHE A 426 8.62 1.59 2.04
CA PHE A 426 9.37 2.59 2.81
C PHE A 426 10.78 2.80 2.26
N ALA A 427 11.37 1.79 1.60
CA ALA A 427 12.62 1.94 0.89
C ALA A 427 12.44 2.82 -0.37
N ILE A 428 11.38 2.60 -1.17
CA ILE A 428 11.10 3.36 -2.39
C ILE A 428 10.60 4.78 -2.08
N GLY A 429 9.66 4.92 -1.15
CA GLY A 429 9.02 6.19 -0.82
C GLY A 429 9.77 7.04 0.21
N ARG A 430 10.86 6.52 0.79
CA ARG A 430 11.43 6.95 2.08
C ARG A 430 10.37 6.93 3.20
N LEU A 431 10.75 7.23 4.44
CA LEU A 431 9.79 7.36 5.56
C LEU A 431 8.97 8.65 5.43
N ASN A 432 8.07 8.70 4.46
CA ASN A 432 7.12 9.79 4.28
C ASN A 432 5.84 9.54 5.11
N ALA A 433 5.48 10.50 5.95
CA ALA A 433 4.35 10.34 6.89
C ALA A 433 3.02 9.92 6.23
N PRO A 434 2.59 10.47 5.07
CA PRO A 434 1.33 10.07 4.44
C PRO A 434 1.31 8.60 3.99
N LEU A 435 2.42 8.09 3.44
CA LEU A 435 2.53 6.68 3.07
C LEU A 435 2.50 5.78 4.31
N VAL A 436 3.26 6.13 5.34
CA VAL A 436 3.31 5.36 6.60
C VAL A 436 1.90 5.27 7.20
N ILE A 437 1.16 6.39 7.24
CA ILE A 437 -0.22 6.44 7.72
C ILE A 437 -1.13 5.57 6.84
N ALA A 438 -1.09 5.74 5.52
CA ALA A 438 -1.91 4.96 4.60
C ALA A 438 -1.66 3.46 4.76
N ARG A 439 -0.39 3.04 4.82
CA ARG A 439 -0.01 1.64 5.02
C ARG A 439 -0.46 1.11 6.39
N CYS A 440 -0.29 1.90 7.45
CA CYS A 440 -0.66 1.56 8.84
C CYS A 440 -2.15 1.29 9.02
N PHE A 441 -3.01 2.14 8.45
CA PHE A 441 -4.46 2.08 8.72
C PHE A 441 -5.28 1.46 7.59
N MET A 442 -4.70 1.32 6.40
CA MET A 442 -5.41 0.74 5.25
C MET A 442 -4.86 -0.64 4.91
N SER A 443 -3.61 -0.73 4.49
CA SER A 443 -3.15 -1.96 3.86
C SER A 443 -2.73 -3.05 4.84
N VAL A 444 -2.06 -2.74 5.96
CA VAL A 444 -1.74 -3.78 6.97
C VAL A 444 -3.00 -4.45 7.52
N PRO A 445 -4.06 -3.70 7.92
CA PRO A 445 -5.33 -4.30 8.28
C PRO A 445 -5.99 -5.09 7.15
N ALA A 446 -5.94 -4.58 5.90
CA ALA A 446 -6.51 -5.28 4.74
C ALA A 446 -5.88 -6.68 4.57
N HIS A 447 -4.54 -6.78 4.57
CA HIS A 447 -3.85 -8.07 4.49
C HIS A 447 -4.23 -9.03 5.62
N MET A 448 -4.33 -8.50 6.84
CA MET A 448 -4.79 -9.28 7.99
C MET A 448 -6.20 -9.84 7.74
N PHE A 449 -7.13 -9.03 7.23
CA PHE A 449 -8.49 -9.49 6.94
C PHE A 449 -8.57 -10.48 5.77
N PHE A 450 -7.78 -10.30 4.71
CA PHE A 450 -7.69 -11.29 3.62
C PHE A 450 -7.18 -12.64 4.14
N GLY A 451 -6.13 -12.60 4.97
CA GLY A 451 -5.60 -13.75 5.71
C GLY A 451 -6.65 -14.45 6.56
N ALA A 452 -7.47 -13.67 7.28
CA ALA A 452 -8.53 -14.20 8.12
C ALA A 452 -9.64 -14.91 7.34
N LEU A 453 -9.95 -14.48 6.10
CA LEU A 453 -11.00 -15.10 5.27
C LEU A 453 -10.66 -16.54 4.91
N TRP A 454 -9.50 -16.77 4.28
CA TRP A 454 -9.09 -18.14 3.97
C TRP A 454 -8.65 -18.91 5.22
N GLY A 455 -8.11 -18.21 6.24
CA GLY A 455 -7.78 -18.78 7.54
C GLY A 455 -8.98 -19.38 8.26
N TYR A 456 -10.11 -18.66 8.27
CA TYR A 456 -11.38 -19.18 8.78
C TYR A 456 -11.77 -20.51 8.14
N ALA A 457 -11.65 -20.61 6.81
CA ALA A 457 -11.98 -21.83 6.09
C ALA A 457 -11.05 -22.99 6.44
N LEU A 458 -9.76 -22.72 6.73
CA LEU A 458 -8.83 -23.73 7.20
C LEU A 458 -9.22 -24.26 8.57
N GLY A 459 -9.43 -23.37 9.53
CA GLY A 459 -9.83 -23.78 10.88
C GLY A 459 -11.17 -24.51 10.87
N HIS A 460 -12.14 -24.02 10.08
CA HIS A 460 -13.45 -24.64 9.95
C HIS A 460 -13.40 -26.05 9.33
N THR A 461 -12.32 -26.43 8.62
CA THR A 461 -12.17 -27.83 8.15
C THR A 461 -12.04 -28.83 9.29
N LEU A 462 -11.64 -28.39 10.48
CA LEU A 462 -11.64 -29.23 11.68
C LEU A 462 -13.06 -29.62 12.10
N VAL A 463 -14.03 -28.73 11.90
CA VAL A 463 -15.45 -28.90 12.23
C VAL A 463 -16.20 -29.59 11.10
N ASP A 464 -16.04 -29.08 9.87
CA ASP A 464 -16.67 -29.62 8.67
C ASP A 464 -15.61 -29.87 7.59
N PRO A 465 -15.19 -31.14 7.39
CA PRO A 465 -14.24 -31.51 6.35
C PRO A 465 -14.68 -31.14 4.92
N LYS A 466 -15.98 -30.91 4.68
CA LYS A 466 -16.52 -30.51 3.37
C LYS A 466 -16.36 -29.02 3.06
N THR A 467 -15.82 -28.24 4.00
CA THR A 467 -15.58 -26.80 3.83
C THR A 467 -14.73 -26.54 2.58
N ARG A 468 -15.27 -25.75 1.65
CA ARG A 468 -14.62 -25.46 0.36
C ARG A 468 -13.50 -24.43 0.51
N ARG A 469 -12.30 -24.87 0.90
CA ARG A 469 -11.12 -24.02 1.12
C ARG A 469 -10.81 -23.09 -0.05
N TRP A 470 -10.88 -23.60 -1.29
CA TRP A 470 -10.56 -22.81 -2.48
C TRP A 470 -11.52 -21.62 -2.68
N ALA A 471 -12.79 -21.75 -2.31
CA ALA A 471 -13.79 -20.69 -2.47
C ALA A 471 -13.47 -19.49 -1.57
N TRP A 472 -12.90 -19.75 -0.39
CA TRP A 472 -12.47 -18.70 0.53
C TRP A 472 -11.15 -18.06 0.11
N ILE A 473 -10.24 -18.82 -0.51
CA ILE A 473 -9.05 -18.23 -1.15
C ILE A 473 -9.47 -17.34 -2.31
N ALA A 474 -10.41 -17.78 -3.15
CA ALA A 474 -10.94 -16.96 -4.24
C ALA A 474 -11.66 -15.70 -3.73
N LEU A 475 -12.41 -15.81 -2.62
CA LEU A 475 -13.03 -14.67 -1.96
C LEU A 475 -11.98 -13.69 -1.41
N ALA A 476 -10.94 -14.19 -0.74
CA ALA A 476 -9.84 -13.37 -0.24
C ALA A 476 -9.11 -12.66 -1.40
N ALA A 477 -8.80 -13.39 -2.47
CA ALA A 477 -8.20 -12.84 -3.69
C ALA A 477 -9.09 -11.76 -4.33
N ALA A 478 -10.41 -11.96 -4.37
CA ALA A 478 -11.35 -10.96 -4.88
C ALA A 478 -11.43 -9.72 -3.96
N CYS A 479 -11.47 -9.90 -2.64
CA CYS A 479 -11.42 -8.76 -1.71
C CYS A 479 -10.10 -7.98 -1.82
N HIS A 480 -8.99 -8.69 -2.02
CA HIS A 480 -7.68 -8.10 -2.26
C HIS A 480 -7.65 -7.33 -3.59
N GLY A 481 -8.05 -7.98 -4.68
CA GLY A 481 -8.10 -7.34 -5.98
C GLY A 481 -9.06 -6.14 -6.04
N LEU A 482 -10.15 -6.19 -5.28
CA LEU A 482 -11.07 -5.06 -5.11
C LEU A 482 -10.39 -3.90 -4.38
N PHE A 483 -9.65 -4.19 -3.30
CA PHE A 483 -8.90 -3.18 -2.56
C PHE A 483 -7.88 -2.46 -3.45
N ASP A 484 -7.09 -3.20 -4.24
CA ASP A 484 -6.08 -2.62 -5.12
C ASP A 484 -6.69 -1.84 -6.29
N ALA A 485 -7.78 -2.36 -6.89
CA ALA A 485 -8.50 -1.66 -7.95
C ALA A 485 -9.10 -0.33 -7.45
N LEU A 486 -9.65 -0.31 -6.23
CA LEU A 486 -10.18 0.90 -5.60
C LEU A 486 -9.09 1.92 -5.28
N LEU A 487 -7.91 1.48 -4.82
CA LEU A 487 -6.78 2.39 -4.59
C LEU A 487 -6.14 2.90 -5.88
N SER A 488 -6.22 2.11 -6.96
CA SER A 488 -5.61 2.44 -8.25
C SER A 488 -6.53 3.26 -9.16
N THR A 489 -7.80 3.46 -8.78
CA THR A 489 -8.79 4.21 -9.55
C THR A 489 -9.01 5.60 -8.96
N ASP A 490 -8.93 6.63 -9.80
CA ASP A 490 -9.07 8.02 -9.37
C ASP A 490 -10.45 8.28 -8.76
N GLY A 491 -10.46 8.83 -7.54
CA GLY A 491 -11.69 9.12 -6.79
C GLY A 491 -12.32 7.93 -6.05
N ALA A 492 -11.84 6.70 -6.24
CA ALA A 492 -12.44 5.51 -5.64
C ALA A 492 -11.84 5.11 -4.27
N GLY A 493 -10.72 5.73 -3.85
CA GLY A 493 -10.00 5.34 -2.63
C GLY A 493 -10.82 5.35 -1.33
N ILE A 494 -11.85 6.19 -1.21
CA ILE A 494 -12.76 6.20 -0.05
C ILE A 494 -13.53 4.87 0.10
N LEU A 495 -13.84 4.21 -1.02
CA LEU A 495 -14.52 2.93 -1.02
C LEU A 495 -13.61 1.81 -0.50
N ALA A 496 -12.28 1.92 -0.64
CA ALA A 496 -11.34 0.99 -0.01
C ALA A 496 -11.42 1.07 1.53
N VAL A 497 -11.71 2.27 2.08
CA VAL A 497 -11.94 2.45 3.53
C VAL A 497 -13.21 1.72 3.94
N VAL A 498 -14.30 1.90 3.18
CA VAL A 498 -15.56 1.21 3.41
C VAL A 498 -15.36 -0.31 3.35
N LEU A 499 -14.63 -0.82 2.35
CA LEU A 499 -14.28 -2.23 2.22
C LEU A 499 -13.56 -2.74 3.47
N ASN A 500 -12.54 -2.03 3.97
CA ASN A 500 -11.83 -2.41 5.19
C ASN A 500 -12.73 -2.45 6.43
N LEU A 501 -13.68 -1.52 6.57
CA LEU A 501 -14.64 -1.51 7.66
C LEU A 501 -15.60 -2.71 7.58
N LEU A 502 -16.04 -3.07 6.37
CA LEU A 502 -16.84 -4.27 6.13
C LEU A 502 -16.05 -5.54 6.46
N LEU A 503 -14.79 -5.61 6.05
CA LEU A 503 -13.89 -6.72 6.35
C LEU A 503 -13.58 -6.84 7.85
N ALA A 504 -13.42 -5.73 8.56
CA ALA A 504 -13.27 -5.71 10.01
C ALA A 504 -14.52 -6.29 10.71
N SER A 505 -15.71 -5.91 10.24
CA SER A 505 -16.97 -6.45 10.74
C SER A 505 -17.12 -7.95 10.45
N ALA A 506 -16.76 -8.38 9.23
CA ALA A 506 -16.74 -9.78 8.84
C ALA A 506 -15.75 -10.59 9.70
N PHE A 507 -14.53 -10.07 9.90
CA PHE A 507 -13.51 -10.67 10.76
C PHE A 507 -14.05 -10.95 12.17
N VAL A 508 -14.70 -9.98 12.80
CA VAL A 508 -15.29 -10.19 14.14
C VAL A 508 -16.38 -11.28 14.11
N ALA A 509 -17.22 -11.31 13.08
CA ALA A 509 -18.22 -12.36 12.93
C ALA A 509 -17.58 -13.76 12.76
N LEU A 510 -16.51 -13.87 11.97
CA LEU A 510 -15.78 -15.12 11.74
C LEU A 510 -15.06 -15.59 13.01
N VAL A 511 -14.39 -14.70 13.73
CA VAL A 511 -13.75 -15.02 15.02
C VAL A 511 -14.80 -15.50 16.02
N ARG A 512 -15.93 -14.78 16.16
CA ARG A 512 -17.02 -15.22 17.05
C ARG A 512 -17.54 -16.60 16.68
N ARG A 513 -17.66 -16.90 15.38
CA ARG A 513 -18.11 -18.21 14.90
C ARG A 513 -17.07 -19.30 15.19
N SER A 514 -15.80 -19.04 14.96
CA SER A 514 -14.71 -19.99 15.27
C SER A 514 -14.59 -20.26 16.77
N LEU A 515 -14.69 -19.22 17.62
CA LEU A 515 -14.57 -19.33 19.08
C LEU A 515 -15.73 -20.09 19.76
N ARG A 516 -16.81 -20.40 19.03
CA ARG A 516 -17.87 -21.32 19.49
C ARG A 516 -17.40 -22.76 19.58
N HIS A 517 -16.28 -23.06 18.93
CA HIS A 517 -15.69 -24.38 18.87
C HIS A 517 -14.46 -24.44 19.77
N GLY A 518 -14.33 -25.58 20.44
CA GLY A 518 -13.20 -25.99 21.25
C GLY A 518 -12.01 -26.46 20.41
N PRO A 519 -10.94 -26.96 21.05
CA PRO A 519 -10.09 -27.98 20.45
C PRO A 519 -10.94 -29.14 19.95
N ILE A 520 -10.84 -29.45 18.67
CA ILE A 520 -11.57 -30.54 18.03
C ILE A 520 -10.72 -31.81 18.14
N THR A 521 -10.97 -32.58 19.19
CA THR A 521 -10.36 -33.90 19.38
C THR A 521 -11.00 -34.97 18.49
N ASP A 522 -10.29 -36.08 18.27
CA ASP A 522 -10.82 -37.21 17.49
C ASP A 522 -12.08 -37.82 18.10
N GLU A 523 -12.19 -37.82 19.43
CA GLU A 523 -13.40 -38.21 20.17
C GLU A 523 -14.61 -37.33 19.76
N MET A 524 -14.41 -36.01 19.65
CA MET A 524 -15.46 -35.08 19.26
C MET A 524 -15.88 -35.26 17.80
N ARG A 525 -14.95 -35.56 16.90
CA ARG A 525 -15.27 -35.87 15.50
C ARG A 525 -16.10 -37.15 15.38
N ALA A 526 -15.75 -38.19 16.15
CA ALA A 526 -16.47 -39.46 16.14
C ALA A 526 -17.91 -39.34 16.69
N ALA A 527 -18.16 -38.39 17.61
CA ALA A 527 -19.46 -38.20 18.25
C ALA A 527 -20.49 -37.41 17.41
N ALA A 528 -20.09 -36.81 16.26
CA ALA A 528 -20.98 -36.12 15.32
C ALA A 528 -21.99 -35.13 15.95
N ILE A 529 -21.57 -34.34 16.95
CA ILE A 529 -22.46 -33.43 17.69
C ILE A 529 -22.98 -32.32 16.77
N ALA A 530 -24.29 -32.37 16.47
CA ALA A 530 -24.97 -31.37 15.67
C ALA A 530 -24.92 -29.97 16.33
N PRO A 531 -24.59 -28.90 15.60
CA PRO A 531 -24.55 -27.53 16.13
C PRO A 531 -25.87 -27.04 16.75
N GLU A 532 -27.01 -27.53 16.23
CA GLU A 532 -28.37 -27.17 16.63
C GLU A 532 -28.80 -27.69 18.01
N ASP A 533 -28.12 -28.71 18.55
CA ASP A 533 -28.43 -29.31 19.86
C ASP A 533 -27.66 -28.65 21.03
N ARG A 534 -26.90 -27.58 20.74
CA ARG A 534 -26.01 -26.92 21.69
C ARG A 534 -26.74 -25.77 22.39
N ALA A 535 -26.83 -25.82 23.72
CA ALA A 535 -27.33 -24.68 24.48
C ALA A 535 -26.32 -23.52 24.40
N LEU A 536 -26.75 -22.42 23.77
CA LEU A 536 -25.93 -21.24 23.50
C LEU A 536 -26.26 -20.13 24.49
N PHE A 537 -25.35 -19.85 25.42
CA PHE A 537 -25.47 -18.74 26.36
C PHE A 537 -24.56 -17.60 25.95
N ARG A 538 -25.13 -16.44 25.62
CA ARG A 538 -24.33 -15.28 25.22
C ARG A 538 -23.75 -14.56 26.43
N VAL A 539 -22.43 -14.59 26.55
CA VAL A 539 -21.67 -13.82 27.55
C VAL A 539 -20.93 -12.66 26.87
N GLY A 540 -20.37 -11.75 27.66
CA GLY A 540 -19.74 -10.50 27.24
C GLY A 540 -20.59 -9.27 27.60
N ARG A 541 -20.16 -8.10 27.13
CA ARG A 541 -20.86 -6.82 27.33
C ARG A 541 -21.27 -6.24 25.97
N PRO A 542 -22.41 -6.64 25.39
CA PRO A 542 -22.80 -6.25 24.04
C PRO A 542 -22.81 -4.74 23.80
N LEU A 543 -23.31 -3.97 24.76
CA LEU A 543 -23.32 -2.51 24.66
C LEU A 543 -21.90 -1.92 24.61
N LEU A 544 -21.01 -2.38 25.50
CA LEU A 544 -19.62 -1.93 25.52
C LEU A 544 -18.90 -2.35 24.23
N PHE A 545 -19.14 -3.58 23.76
CA PHE A 545 -18.60 -4.05 22.48
C PHE A 545 -19.04 -3.17 21.31
N TRP A 546 -20.34 -2.88 21.17
CA TRP A 546 -20.83 -2.03 20.09
C TRP A 546 -20.32 -0.60 20.22
N ALA A 547 -20.29 -0.04 21.43
CA ALA A 547 -19.71 1.28 21.67
C ALA A 547 -18.23 1.33 21.27
N SER A 548 -17.44 0.34 21.69
CA SER A 548 -16.03 0.22 21.33
C SER A 548 -15.82 -0.03 19.84
N ALA A 549 -16.67 -0.84 19.19
CA ALA A 549 -16.60 -1.11 17.76
C ALA A 549 -16.92 0.14 16.94
N VAL A 550 -18.01 0.85 17.26
CA VAL A 550 -18.37 2.12 16.61
C VAL A 550 -17.26 3.15 16.82
N LEU A 551 -16.74 3.27 18.04
CA LEU A 551 -15.62 4.17 18.34
C LEU A 551 -14.36 3.81 17.54
N LEU A 552 -14.03 2.52 17.42
CA LEU A 552 -12.89 2.05 16.64
C LEU A 552 -13.03 2.44 15.15
N HIS A 553 -14.20 2.21 14.57
CA HIS A 553 -14.48 2.56 13.17
C HIS A 553 -14.47 4.09 12.96
N ALA A 554 -15.08 4.85 13.87
CA ALA A 554 -15.11 6.30 13.80
C ALA A 554 -13.71 6.92 13.93
N LEU A 555 -12.87 6.40 14.83
CA LEU A 555 -11.48 6.85 14.99
C LEU A 555 -10.61 6.46 13.80
N ALA A 556 -10.74 5.25 13.26
CA ALA A 556 -10.02 4.83 12.06
C ALA A 556 -10.39 5.71 10.85
N PHE A 557 -11.69 5.95 10.65
CA PHE A 557 -12.18 6.85 9.60
C PHE A 557 -11.72 8.29 9.84
N GLY A 558 -11.76 8.78 11.09
CA GLY A 558 -11.32 10.11 11.47
C GLY A 558 -9.82 10.34 11.21
N ILE A 559 -8.96 9.36 11.53
CA ILE A 559 -7.53 9.41 11.23
C ILE A 559 -7.30 9.46 9.71
N PHE A 560 -8.04 8.67 8.93
CA PHE A 560 -7.98 8.71 7.47
C PHE A 560 -8.40 10.07 6.91
N VAL A 561 -9.56 10.60 7.33
CA VAL A 561 -10.06 11.92 6.89
C VAL A 561 -9.10 13.02 7.30
N LEU A 562 -8.54 12.97 8.51
CA LEU A 562 -7.54 13.92 8.97
C LEU A 562 -6.29 13.85 8.10
N GLY A 563 -5.79 12.65 7.78
CA GLY A 563 -4.67 12.47 6.86
C GLY A 563 -4.96 12.99 5.45
N ALA A 564 -6.14 12.69 4.91
CA ALA A 564 -6.58 13.14 3.59
C ALA A 564 -6.76 14.66 3.53
N TYR A 565 -7.40 15.27 4.54
CA TYR A 565 -7.53 16.72 4.67
C TYR A 565 -6.16 17.39 4.76
N TYR A 566 -5.24 16.79 5.52
CA TYR A 566 -3.89 17.32 5.65
C TYR A 566 -3.12 17.26 4.32
N GLN A 567 -3.26 16.15 3.59
CA GLN A 567 -2.71 15.98 2.25
C GLN A 567 -3.31 16.98 1.25
N LEU A 568 -4.63 17.16 1.25
CA LEU A 568 -5.36 18.09 0.37
C LEU A 568 -5.05 19.55 0.68
N SER A 569 -4.90 19.89 1.95
CA SER A 569 -4.55 21.25 2.38
C SER A 569 -3.10 21.61 2.03
N ARG A 570 -2.30 20.67 1.51
CA ARG A 570 -0.86 20.79 1.18
C ARG A 570 -0.05 21.46 2.31
N HIS A 571 -0.35 21.13 3.57
CA HIS A 571 0.45 21.57 4.73
C HIS A 571 1.54 20.52 5.04
N ARG A 572 2.70 20.96 5.54
CA ARG A 572 3.82 20.09 5.94
C ARG A 572 3.46 19.33 7.21
N PRO A 573 3.54 17.98 7.29
CA PRO A 573 3.26 17.25 8.54
C PRO A 573 4.12 17.79 9.66
N SER A 574 3.52 18.60 10.54
CA SER A 574 4.24 19.20 11.64
C SER A 574 4.49 18.15 12.71
N MET A 575 5.47 18.37 13.58
CA MET A 575 5.62 17.55 14.79
C MET A 575 4.32 17.54 15.61
N LEU A 576 3.55 18.63 15.58
CA LEU A 576 2.22 18.68 16.18
C LEU A 576 1.22 17.74 15.49
N PHE A 577 1.27 17.58 14.17
CA PHE A 577 0.46 16.59 13.44
C PHE A 577 0.93 15.15 13.75
N VAL A 578 2.23 14.89 13.81
CA VAL A 578 2.77 13.55 14.16
C VAL A 578 2.41 13.19 15.59
N VAL A 579 2.63 14.10 16.54
CA VAL A 579 2.24 13.92 17.95
C VAL A 579 0.72 13.81 18.04
N GLY A 580 -0.05 14.65 17.35
CA GLY A 580 -1.51 14.59 17.33
C GLY A 580 -2.05 13.27 16.79
N SER A 581 -1.56 12.80 15.65
CA SER A 581 -1.93 11.50 15.05
C SER A 581 -1.47 10.32 15.92
N THR A 582 -0.32 10.44 16.59
CA THR A 582 0.15 9.44 17.55
C THR A 582 -0.71 9.43 18.81
N VAL A 583 -1.15 10.59 19.31
CA VAL A 583 -2.10 10.68 20.43
C VAL A 583 -3.45 10.09 20.03
N LEU A 584 -3.88 10.24 18.77
CA LEU A 584 -5.09 9.61 18.22
C LEU A 584 -4.98 8.09 18.09
N LEU A 585 -3.78 7.50 18.12
CA LEU A 585 -3.61 6.05 18.24
C LEU A 585 -4.04 5.53 19.62
N ALA A 586 -3.86 6.29 20.70
CA ALA A 586 -4.23 5.85 22.04
C ALA A 586 -5.73 5.51 22.18
N PRO A 587 -6.70 6.38 21.80
CA PRO A 587 -8.11 6.03 21.85
C PRO A 587 -8.46 4.93 20.85
N LEU A 588 -7.75 4.83 19.72
CA LEU A 588 -7.94 3.73 18.76
C LEU A 588 -7.55 2.38 19.40
N ILE A 589 -6.41 2.32 20.09
CA ILE A 589 -5.96 1.15 20.84
C ILE A 589 -6.94 0.83 21.97
N LEU A 590 -7.41 1.82 22.71
CA LEU A 590 -8.42 1.62 23.76
C LEU A 590 -9.74 1.08 23.20
N ALA A 591 -10.20 1.59 22.07
CA ALA A 591 -11.39 1.09 21.38
C ALA A 591 -11.18 -0.36 20.91
N ALA A 592 -10.01 -0.68 20.35
CA ALA A 592 -9.65 -2.03 19.95
C ALA A 592 -9.63 -2.98 21.16
N LEU A 593 -8.99 -2.59 22.26
CA LEU A 593 -8.99 -3.35 23.52
C LEU A 593 -10.41 -3.54 24.08
N GLY A 594 -11.26 -2.52 23.97
CA GLY A 594 -12.67 -2.59 24.33
C GLY A 594 -13.40 -3.66 23.50
N VAL A 595 -13.18 -3.70 22.18
CA VAL A 595 -13.73 -4.75 21.30
C VAL A 595 -13.26 -6.14 21.73
N ALA A 596 -11.95 -6.33 21.94
CA ALA A 596 -11.39 -7.64 22.31
C ALA A 596 -11.80 -8.11 23.72
N THR A 597 -12.09 -7.20 24.64
CA THR A 597 -12.49 -7.54 26.02
C THR A 597 -13.99 -7.65 26.23
N ALA A 598 -14.79 -6.92 25.46
CA ALA A 598 -16.24 -6.93 25.56
C ALA A 598 -16.93 -7.85 24.55
N LEU A 599 -16.16 -8.45 23.62
CA LEU A 599 -16.65 -9.32 22.54
C LEU A 599 -17.72 -10.29 23.06
N PRO A 600 -18.96 -10.21 22.52
CA PRO A 600 -20.01 -11.14 22.93
C PRO A 600 -19.67 -12.54 22.41
N LEU A 601 -19.32 -13.43 23.32
CA LEU A 601 -18.99 -14.82 23.02
C LEU A 601 -20.17 -15.69 23.39
N ASP A 602 -20.34 -16.78 22.64
CA ASP A 602 -21.35 -17.77 22.97
C ASP A 602 -20.65 -18.89 23.76
N VAL A 603 -21.12 -19.12 24.98
CA VAL A 603 -20.78 -20.31 25.77
C VAL A 603 -21.68 -21.43 25.30
N VAL A 604 -21.08 -22.51 24.85
CA VAL A 604 -21.81 -23.74 24.54
C VAL A 604 -21.73 -24.66 25.74
N VAL A 605 -22.88 -25.15 26.21
CA VAL A 605 -22.96 -26.26 27.15
C VAL A 605 -23.74 -27.39 26.50
N ASP A 606 -23.11 -28.55 26.34
CA ASP A 606 -23.68 -29.71 25.66
C ASP A 606 -23.36 -31.01 26.41
N SER A 607 -23.73 -32.16 25.85
CA SER A 607 -23.50 -33.47 26.46
C SER A 607 -22.02 -33.85 26.58
N TYR A 608 -21.13 -33.16 25.86
CA TYR A 608 -19.69 -33.42 25.89
C TYR A 608 -18.98 -32.52 26.90
N GLY A 609 -19.43 -31.29 27.08
CA GLY A 609 -18.89 -30.39 28.08
C GLY A 609 -19.25 -28.93 27.86
N ILE A 610 -18.27 -28.05 28.06
CA ILE A 610 -18.41 -26.61 27.88
C ILE A 610 -17.38 -26.12 26.86
N THR A 611 -17.84 -25.31 25.91
CA THR A 611 -16.95 -24.56 25.01
C THR A 611 -17.07 -23.07 25.25
N PHE A 612 -15.94 -22.39 25.40
CA PHE A 612 -15.87 -20.94 25.57
C PHE A 612 -14.53 -20.38 25.08
N ALA A 613 -14.60 -19.31 24.28
CA ALA A 613 -13.44 -18.57 23.81
C ALA A 613 -12.37 -19.47 23.15
N GLY A 614 -12.78 -20.39 22.29
CA GLY A 614 -11.87 -21.33 21.63
C GLY A 614 -11.60 -22.58 22.45
N ALA A 615 -11.68 -22.55 23.79
CA ALA A 615 -11.42 -23.72 24.62
C ALA A 615 -12.64 -24.62 24.81
N ALA A 616 -12.45 -25.94 24.75
CA ALA A 616 -13.40 -26.95 25.23
C ALA A 616 -12.90 -27.65 26.50
N ARG A 617 -13.85 -27.93 27.39
CA ARG A 617 -13.65 -28.69 28.63
C ARG A 617 -14.69 -29.79 28.73
N PRO A 618 -14.30 -31.08 28.59
CA PRO A 618 -15.25 -32.17 28.72
C PRO A 618 -15.72 -32.32 30.16
N TRP A 619 -16.94 -32.83 30.38
CA TRP A 619 -17.52 -32.96 31.73
C TRP A 619 -16.61 -33.69 32.72
N ARG A 620 -15.85 -34.70 32.28
CA ARG A 620 -14.92 -35.47 33.14
C ARG A 620 -13.76 -34.64 33.70
N LYS A 621 -13.43 -33.50 33.08
CA LYS A 621 -12.34 -32.61 33.49
C LYS A 621 -12.81 -31.42 34.33
N ILE A 622 -14.12 -31.25 34.52
CA ILE A 622 -14.69 -30.15 35.31
C ILE A 622 -14.88 -30.65 36.75
N ARG A 623 -14.19 -30.02 37.69
CA ARG A 623 -14.21 -30.38 39.11
C ARG A 623 -15.37 -29.69 39.80
N ALA A 624 -15.40 -28.37 39.77
CA ALA A 624 -16.40 -27.57 40.47
C ALA A 624 -16.74 -26.29 39.68
N TYR A 625 -17.76 -25.57 40.11
CA TYR A 625 -18.06 -24.24 39.60
C TYR A 625 -18.52 -23.31 40.72
N LYS A 626 -18.25 -22.01 40.57
CA LYS A 626 -18.63 -20.97 41.50
C LYS A 626 -19.21 -19.79 40.74
N ARG A 627 -20.40 -19.35 41.14
CA ARG A 627 -20.98 -18.10 40.63
C ARG A 627 -20.40 -16.91 41.40
N VAL A 628 -19.83 -15.98 40.67
CA VAL A 628 -19.36 -14.67 41.15
C VAL A 628 -20.32 -13.59 40.62
N ARG A 629 -20.20 -12.35 41.09
CA ARG A 629 -21.16 -11.25 40.83
C ARG A 629 -21.50 -11.08 39.35
N ASP A 630 -20.51 -11.11 38.46
CA ASP A 630 -20.68 -10.86 37.03
C ASP A 630 -20.21 -12.00 36.11
N HIS A 631 -19.73 -13.13 36.66
CA HIS A 631 -19.23 -14.28 35.90
C HIS A 631 -19.37 -15.60 36.66
N ILE A 632 -19.13 -16.73 35.99
CA ILE A 632 -18.99 -18.05 36.62
C ILE A 632 -17.54 -18.52 36.46
N GLU A 633 -16.91 -18.92 37.57
CA GLU A 633 -15.62 -19.58 37.60
C GLU A 633 -15.86 -21.10 37.52
N VAL A 634 -15.26 -21.78 36.56
CA VAL A 634 -15.31 -23.23 36.41
C VAL A 634 -13.91 -23.80 36.66
N ASP A 635 -13.77 -24.61 37.70
CA ASP A 635 -12.51 -25.29 38.02
C ASP A 635 -12.36 -26.55 37.16
N CYS A 636 -11.26 -26.63 36.40
CA CYS A 636 -10.98 -27.73 35.48
C CYS A 636 -9.54 -28.25 35.66
N GLU A 637 -9.30 -29.51 35.31
CA GLU A 637 -7.97 -30.14 35.39
C GLU A 637 -6.88 -29.44 34.56
N GLY A 638 -7.25 -28.64 33.56
CA GLY A 638 -6.36 -27.86 32.70
C GLY A 638 -6.35 -26.36 33.01
N GLY A 639 -6.73 -25.97 34.23
CA GLY A 639 -6.82 -24.57 34.66
C GLY A 639 -8.25 -24.01 34.64
N PRO A 640 -8.51 -22.94 35.41
CA PRO A 640 -9.84 -22.38 35.57
C PRO A 640 -10.34 -21.71 34.28
N LEU A 641 -11.63 -21.85 34.00
CA LEU A 641 -12.33 -21.20 32.89
C LEU A 641 -13.30 -20.15 33.44
N LEU A 642 -13.25 -18.93 32.93
CA LEU A 642 -14.06 -17.82 33.41
C LEU A 642 -15.17 -17.51 32.39
N LEU A 643 -16.40 -17.90 32.70
CA LEU A 643 -17.58 -17.71 31.85
C LEU A 643 -18.25 -16.37 32.18
N GLY A 644 -17.92 -15.33 31.42
CA GLY A 644 -18.47 -13.99 31.63
C GLY A 644 -17.55 -12.88 31.12
N PRO A 645 -17.89 -11.60 31.40
CA PRO A 645 -19.03 -11.17 32.21
C PRO A 645 -20.40 -11.37 31.52
N ALA A 646 -21.49 -11.59 32.25
CA ALA A 646 -22.84 -11.74 31.64
C ALA A 646 -23.98 -11.22 32.54
N PRO A 647 -25.19 -10.94 32.00
CA PRO A 647 -26.35 -10.57 32.80
C PRO A 647 -26.71 -11.64 33.84
N LYS A 648 -27.31 -11.21 34.96
CA LYS A 648 -27.68 -12.10 36.08
C LYS A 648 -28.50 -13.32 35.62
N ALA A 649 -29.46 -13.11 34.72
CA ALA A 649 -30.32 -14.16 34.16
C ALA A 649 -29.51 -15.20 33.36
N THR A 650 -28.60 -14.77 32.48
CA THR A 650 -27.74 -15.68 31.72
C THR A 650 -26.80 -16.48 32.63
N LEU A 651 -26.27 -15.87 33.69
CA LEU A 651 -25.47 -16.59 34.69
C LEU A 651 -26.32 -17.59 35.49
N GLU A 652 -27.61 -17.33 35.69
CA GLU A 652 -28.54 -18.29 36.29
C GLU A 652 -28.78 -19.50 35.39
N GLU A 653 -28.98 -19.27 34.09
CA GLU A 653 -29.16 -20.34 33.12
C GLU A 653 -27.91 -21.21 32.96
N ILE A 654 -26.72 -20.60 32.80
CA ILE A 654 -25.45 -21.34 32.77
C ILE A 654 -25.26 -22.12 34.07
N GLY A 655 -25.52 -21.49 35.22
CA GLY A 655 -25.42 -22.13 36.53
C GLY A 655 -26.40 -23.31 36.70
N ALA A 656 -27.61 -23.21 36.14
CA ALA A 656 -28.58 -24.29 36.14
C ALA A 656 -28.14 -25.47 35.25
N ALA A 657 -27.59 -25.18 34.07
CA ALA A 657 -27.03 -26.20 33.17
C ALA A 657 -25.85 -26.95 33.81
N LEU A 658 -24.95 -26.20 34.47
CA LEU A 658 -23.84 -26.76 35.26
C LEU A 658 -24.34 -27.62 36.42
N LYS A 659 -25.33 -27.13 37.18
CA LYS A 659 -25.95 -27.87 38.30
C LYS A 659 -26.58 -29.19 37.84
N ALA A 660 -27.26 -29.18 36.69
CA ALA A 660 -27.90 -30.37 36.14
C ALA A 660 -26.89 -31.48 35.82
N HIS A 661 -25.67 -31.13 35.41
CA HIS A 661 -24.62 -32.11 35.06
C HIS A 661 -23.70 -32.47 36.23
N LEU A 662 -23.33 -31.50 37.07
CA LEU A 662 -22.31 -31.64 38.13
C LEU A 662 -22.86 -31.77 39.55
N GLY A 663 -24.16 -31.52 39.76
CA GLY A 663 -24.79 -31.48 41.08
C GLY A 663 -24.55 -30.17 41.85
N ALA A 664 -25.16 -30.04 43.04
CA ALA A 664 -25.13 -28.82 43.84
C ALA A 664 -23.78 -28.51 44.52
N SER A 665 -22.92 -29.50 44.68
CA SER A 665 -21.59 -29.41 45.32
C SER A 665 -20.43 -29.32 44.34
N GLY A 666 -20.69 -29.33 43.01
CA GLY A 666 -19.63 -29.35 42.01
C GLY A 666 -18.79 -30.62 42.09
N GLY A 667 -19.37 -31.75 41.68
CA GLY A 667 -18.58 -32.93 41.29
C GLY A 667 -17.75 -33.67 42.35
N GLN A 668 -17.74 -33.27 43.63
CA GLN A 668 -17.01 -34.04 44.67
C GLN A 668 -17.52 -35.48 44.83
N ASP A 669 -18.73 -35.78 44.35
CA ASP A 669 -19.37 -37.10 44.43
C ASP A 669 -19.61 -37.79 43.06
N ARG A 670 -18.81 -37.54 42.01
CA ARG A 670 -18.86 -38.44 40.83
C ARG A 670 -18.08 -39.73 41.10
N VAL A 671 -18.84 -40.71 41.61
CA VAL A 671 -18.57 -42.14 41.61
C VAL A 671 -17.97 -42.56 40.26
N ASN A 672 -16.84 -43.26 40.31
CA ASN A 672 -16.26 -44.03 39.21
C ASN A 672 -17.35 -44.89 38.55
N THR A 673 -17.97 -44.42 37.46
CA THR A 673 -18.75 -45.28 36.59
C THR A 673 -17.85 -45.85 35.50
N LEU A 674 -18.10 -47.11 35.12
CA LEU A 674 -17.29 -47.97 34.25
C LEU A 674 -16.91 -47.39 32.87
N GLN A 675 -17.39 -46.20 32.50
CA GLN A 675 -16.98 -45.46 31.32
C GLN A 675 -15.74 -44.55 31.52
N SER A 676 -15.25 -44.37 32.77
CA SER A 676 -14.01 -43.62 33.03
C SER A 676 -12.72 -44.40 32.75
N ARG A 677 -12.84 -45.68 32.35
CA ARG A 677 -11.74 -46.55 31.93
C ARG A 677 -11.99 -47.13 30.54
N LYS A 678 -12.05 -46.29 29.50
CA LYS A 678 -11.69 -46.70 28.14
C LYS A 678 -11.05 -45.53 27.41
#